data_AF-A0A081BQT1-F1
#
_entry.id   AF-A0A081BQT1-F1
#
_cell.length_a   1.000
_cell.length_b   1.000
_cell.length_c   1.000
_cell.angle_alpha   90.00
_cell.angle_beta   90.00
_cell.angle_gamma   90.00
#
_symmetry.space_group_name_H-M   'P 1'
#
loop_
_entity.id
_entity.type
_entity.pdbx_description
1 polymer ?
#
loop_
_entity_poly.entity_id
_entity_poly.type
_entity_poly.pdbx_seq_one_letter_code
_entity_poly.pdbx_strand_id
1 'polypeptide(L)'
;MINDTIMHILPTIEHFRGIGYWIAFLSALLESLVLIGVFVPGTTVILLFGLLASQGTFELAVLLWFVCIGAILGDGISFYLGRRGQHYMSVEHKLFRKEHLEKAQAFFQRHGGKSVFIGRFVGPMRAIIPFIAGMSGMPWRVFVLWNVSSALIWALTFLLLGYFFGHALQAVETWSTRIGLALLVLAGCAAAIYWLQRLLVRYGKQAFALTCSVGKSMLRGAWENPDLQRHVRRHPKFFQFLKMRWQADTFSGRPLTLLGIAFLYIAMLFFGVVEDFLTSGPIVAIDVQLENLLYLFRAPELIRASLWISLFGTPVIVVSMAVAASFLCWQHRKLRYILPLWFAIFGSSALGWLGKIAFHRPRPALAVYTEPSFSFPSSHAIIAAAFYGFLTYILTKQASHWKQKVKLTVAGISAILAIGASRIYLAVHFLSDVWAGYLLGTLWLIFAISLVERDEFQLRGVTTRSQSPTRQTWWLSGGIIAAEIAFYLMIGFHYAPPYQSPELKPDAVISDGMNSFFLKNRLSPYTETLTGRKQEPLNVLIFANDDAQLLKVFRLAGWLQADDVSVSSLFLAGKAAALNSEYLTAPISPYFWETRPQDIGVQKPTSAQSVRVRHHARFWRTSYITPEGMRLYVGTTSLDIGLKWGVTHKIQPDIDTERDLLTADVSSTEMVQHVEEIQLVAPTLGKNEFGDQFFTNGMCNVIYLASK
;
A
#
# COMPACT_ATOMS: atom_id res chain seq x y z
N MET A 1 19.56 44.59 -12.21
CA MET A 1 20.05 43.21 -11.99
C MET A 1 18.94 42.16 -12.01
N ILE A 2 17.97 42.13 -11.08
CA ILE A 2 16.87 41.12 -11.12
C ILE A 2 15.98 41.29 -12.37
N ASN A 3 15.66 42.53 -12.76
CA ASN A 3 14.89 42.80 -13.99
C ASN A 3 15.64 42.39 -15.26
N ASP A 4 16.97 42.51 -15.30
CA ASP A 4 17.78 42.16 -16.48
C ASP A 4 17.84 40.63 -16.65
N THR A 5 17.93 39.87 -15.55
CA THR A 5 17.89 38.41 -15.59
C THR A 5 16.51 37.89 -16.00
N ILE A 6 15.42 38.53 -15.52
CA ILE A 6 14.05 38.18 -15.93
C ILE A 6 13.83 38.49 -17.41
N MET A 7 14.32 39.63 -17.91
CA MET A 7 14.23 40.02 -19.32
C MET A 7 15.08 39.15 -20.27
N HIS A 8 16.13 38.48 -19.77
CA HIS A 8 16.91 37.51 -20.56
C HIS A 8 16.34 36.08 -20.49
N ILE A 9 15.65 35.71 -19.41
CA ILE A 9 15.04 34.39 -19.23
C ILE A 9 13.68 34.30 -19.94
N LEU A 10 12.86 35.37 -19.91
CA LEU A 10 11.53 35.40 -20.55
C LEU A 10 11.57 35.02 -22.04
N PRO A 11 12.44 35.63 -22.88
CA PRO A 11 12.52 35.29 -24.29
C PRO A 11 12.94 33.84 -24.51
N THR A 12 13.80 33.30 -23.63
CA THR A 12 14.28 31.92 -23.73
C THR A 12 13.17 30.91 -23.40
N ILE A 13 12.33 31.22 -22.40
CA ILE A 13 11.14 30.42 -22.04
C ILE A 13 10.05 30.54 -23.11
N GLU A 14 9.82 31.74 -23.66
CA GLU A 14 8.89 31.96 -24.78
C GLU A 14 9.36 31.27 -26.06
N HIS A 15 10.67 31.29 -26.35
CA HIS A 15 11.25 30.59 -27.49
C HIS A 15 11.10 29.08 -27.35
N PHE A 16 11.28 28.53 -26.14
CA PHE A 16 11.05 27.12 -25.83
C PHE A 16 9.56 26.73 -25.96
N ARG A 17 8.63 27.60 -25.54
CA ARG A 17 7.19 27.45 -25.76
C ARG A 17 6.84 27.47 -27.25
N GLY A 18 7.40 28.40 -28.03
CA GLY A 18 7.19 28.50 -29.46
C GLY A 18 7.63 27.24 -30.21
N ILE A 19 8.84 26.75 -29.92
CA ILE A 19 9.37 25.50 -30.50
C ILE A 19 8.52 24.29 -30.10
N GLY A 20 8.01 24.24 -28.87
CA GLY A 20 7.18 23.13 -28.38
C GLY A 20 5.90 22.90 -29.20
N TYR A 21 5.20 23.96 -29.63
CA TYR A 21 4.02 23.81 -30.50
C TYR A 21 4.37 23.21 -31.87
N TRP A 22 5.51 23.60 -32.45
CA TRP A 22 6.01 23.05 -33.71
C TRP A 22 6.44 21.59 -33.57
N ILE A 23 7.04 21.21 -32.44
CA ILE A 23 7.36 19.81 -32.14
C ILE A 23 6.08 18.97 -32.04
N ALA A 24 5.03 19.47 -31.36
CA ALA A 24 3.74 18.77 -31.28
C ALA A 24 3.10 18.58 -32.67
N PHE A 25 3.15 19.63 -33.51
CA PHE A 25 2.70 19.56 -34.91
C PHE A 25 3.50 18.54 -35.72
N LEU A 26 4.84 18.59 -35.65
CA LEU A 26 5.71 17.71 -36.42
C LEU A 26 5.54 16.26 -35.96
N SER A 27 5.39 16.04 -34.66
CA SER A 27 5.13 14.71 -34.09
C SER A 27 3.83 14.14 -34.65
N ALA A 28 2.73 14.91 -34.61
CA ALA A 28 1.44 14.50 -35.16
C ALA A 28 1.50 14.23 -36.67
N LEU A 29 2.21 15.08 -37.42
CA LEU A 29 2.40 14.93 -38.86
C LEU A 29 3.17 13.66 -39.21
N LEU A 30 4.33 13.44 -38.59
CA LEU A 30 5.17 12.26 -38.84
C LEU A 30 4.46 10.96 -38.45
N GLU A 31 3.65 10.99 -37.39
CA GLU A 31 2.87 9.85 -36.94
C GLU A 31 1.73 9.44 -37.90
N SER A 32 1.26 10.40 -38.69
CA SER A 32 0.20 10.24 -39.69
C SER A 32 0.75 9.94 -41.10
N LEU A 33 2.07 10.00 -41.29
CA LEU A 33 2.71 9.64 -42.54
C LEU A 33 2.83 8.13 -42.72
N VAL A 34 2.54 7.64 -43.92
CA VAL A 34 2.71 6.25 -44.29
C VAL A 34 4.18 5.82 -44.12
N LEU A 35 4.41 4.61 -43.60
CA LEU A 35 5.71 4.03 -43.22
C LEU A 35 6.40 4.70 -42.02
N ILE A 36 6.50 6.03 -41.99
CA ILE A 36 7.16 6.78 -40.89
C ILE A 36 6.36 6.65 -39.60
N GLY A 37 5.03 6.80 -39.68
CA GLY A 37 4.14 6.79 -38.53
C GLY A 37 4.01 5.44 -37.81
N VAL A 38 4.57 4.37 -38.38
CA VAL A 38 4.68 3.07 -37.71
C VAL A 38 5.82 3.07 -36.69
N PHE A 39 6.86 3.88 -36.90
CA PHE A 39 8.05 3.93 -36.06
C PHE A 39 8.08 5.14 -35.10
N VAL A 40 7.36 6.22 -35.44
CA VAL A 40 7.32 7.43 -34.61
C VAL A 40 6.20 7.32 -33.55
N PRO A 41 6.49 7.42 -32.24
CA PRO A 41 5.50 7.34 -31.18
C PRO A 41 4.84 8.71 -30.91
N GLY A 42 4.27 9.35 -31.93
CA GLY A 42 3.71 10.70 -31.82
C GLY A 42 2.58 10.83 -30.78
N THR A 43 1.80 9.77 -30.55
CA THR A 43 0.67 9.76 -29.62
C THR A 43 1.19 9.90 -28.18
N THR A 44 2.32 9.26 -27.86
CA THR A 44 2.99 9.39 -26.56
C THR A 44 3.51 10.81 -26.35
N VAL A 45 4.07 11.41 -27.40
CA VAL A 45 4.55 12.80 -27.36
C VAL A 45 3.39 13.77 -27.16
N ILE A 46 2.26 13.57 -27.83
CA ILE A 46 1.07 14.42 -27.70
C ILE A 46 0.43 14.27 -26.31
N LEU A 47 0.39 13.07 -25.75
CA LEU A 47 -0.01 12.85 -24.35
C LEU A 47 0.89 13.64 -23.38
N LEU A 48 2.19 13.65 -23.61
CA LEU A 48 3.14 14.43 -22.82
C LEU A 48 2.90 15.94 -22.95
N PHE A 49 2.63 16.45 -24.15
CA PHE A 49 2.25 17.85 -24.35
C PHE A 49 0.94 18.21 -23.65
N GLY A 50 -0.04 17.29 -23.62
CA GLY A 50 -1.26 17.45 -22.81
C GLY A 50 -0.95 17.59 -21.32
N LEU A 51 -0.05 16.77 -20.78
CA LEU A 51 0.42 16.86 -19.39
C LEU A 51 1.14 18.19 -19.13
N LEU A 52 2.04 18.61 -20.01
CA LEU A 52 2.76 19.89 -19.86
C LEU A 52 1.80 21.10 -19.92
N ALA A 53 0.71 20.99 -20.68
CA ALA A 53 -0.35 21.98 -20.69
C ALA A 53 -1.10 22.07 -19.35
N SER A 54 -1.27 20.96 -18.62
CA SER A 54 -1.90 20.98 -17.28
C SER A 54 -1.07 21.76 -16.26
N GLN A 55 0.25 21.77 -16.44
CA GLN A 55 1.21 22.51 -15.61
C GLN A 55 1.29 24.00 -15.98
N GLY A 56 0.46 24.47 -16.93
CA GLY A 56 0.48 25.84 -17.42
C GLY A 56 1.63 26.14 -18.39
N THR A 57 2.36 25.13 -18.88
CA THR A 57 3.49 25.33 -19.80
C THR A 57 3.03 25.69 -21.21
N PHE A 58 1.91 25.12 -21.67
CA PHE A 58 1.35 25.37 -23.00
C PHE A 58 -0.14 25.66 -22.91
N GLU A 59 -0.65 26.48 -23.83
CA GLU A 59 -2.08 26.71 -23.96
C GLU A 59 -2.73 25.53 -24.70
N LEU A 60 -3.63 24.83 -24.02
CA LEU A 60 -4.27 23.62 -24.53
C LEU A 60 -5.01 23.84 -25.86
N ALA A 61 -5.66 25.00 -26.01
CA ALA A 61 -6.37 25.36 -27.24
C ALA A 61 -5.41 25.47 -28.43
N VAL A 62 -4.24 26.09 -28.22
CA VAL A 62 -3.21 26.25 -29.27
C VAL A 62 -2.59 24.89 -29.62
N LEU A 63 -2.27 24.05 -28.62
CA LEU A 63 -1.79 22.68 -28.87
C LEU A 63 -2.79 21.86 -29.68
N LEU A 64 -4.08 21.96 -29.37
CA LEU A 64 -5.14 21.27 -30.12
C LEU A 64 -5.10 21.65 -31.60
N TRP A 65 -4.95 22.95 -31.92
CA TRP A 65 -4.83 23.42 -33.29
C TRP A 65 -3.60 22.83 -34.01
N PHE A 66 -2.41 22.94 -33.41
CA PHE A 66 -1.18 22.44 -34.03
C PHE A 66 -1.21 20.91 -34.25
N VAL A 67 -1.68 20.15 -33.27
CA VAL A 67 -1.80 18.69 -33.38
C VAL A 67 -2.84 18.28 -34.44
N CYS A 68 -4.01 18.95 -34.47
CA CYS A 68 -5.04 18.68 -35.48
C CYS A 68 -4.52 18.93 -36.89
N ILE A 69 -3.90 20.10 -37.13
CA ILE A 69 -3.40 20.47 -38.46
C ILE A 69 -2.28 19.51 -38.87
N GLY A 70 -1.35 19.18 -37.98
CA GLY A 70 -0.28 18.22 -38.25
C GLY A 70 -0.83 16.85 -38.68
N ALA A 71 -1.80 16.31 -37.92
CA ALA A 71 -2.43 15.03 -38.24
C ALA A 71 -3.21 15.05 -39.56
N ILE A 72 -3.96 16.14 -39.85
CA ILE A 72 -4.70 16.30 -41.10
C ILE A 72 -3.75 16.33 -42.30
N LEU A 73 -2.66 17.10 -42.20
CA LEU A 73 -1.66 17.23 -43.26
C LEU A 73 -0.91 15.92 -43.48
N GLY A 74 -0.50 15.22 -42.42
CA GLY A 74 0.16 13.92 -42.52
C GLY A 74 -0.70 12.89 -43.25
N ASP A 75 -1.97 12.76 -42.85
CA ASP A 75 -2.92 11.86 -43.52
C ASP A 75 -3.20 12.30 -44.97
N GLY A 76 -3.26 13.61 -45.23
CA GLY A 76 -3.43 14.18 -46.56
C GLY A 76 -2.27 13.85 -47.51
N ILE A 77 -1.03 13.95 -47.02
CA ILE A 77 0.17 13.54 -47.76
C ILE A 77 0.11 12.04 -48.05
N SER A 78 -0.19 11.23 -47.04
CA SER A 78 -0.34 9.77 -47.20
C SER A 78 -1.41 9.42 -48.25
N PHE A 79 -2.56 10.08 -48.23
CA PHE A 79 -3.62 9.90 -49.21
C PHE A 79 -3.20 10.31 -50.62
N TYR A 80 -2.53 11.45 -50.76
CA TYR A 80 -2.04 11.94 -52.04
C TYR A 80 -1.01 10.98 -52.65
N LEU A 81 -0.07 10.48 -51.84
CA LEU A 81 0.90 9.47 -52.24
C LEU A 81 0.21 8.18 -52.70
N GLY A 82 -0.83 7.74 -51.98
CA GLY A 82 -1.62 6.57 -52.38
C GLY A 82 -2.33 6.76 -53.71
N ARG A 83 -2.94 7.93 -53.92
CA ARG A 83 -3.66 8.26 -55.17
C ARG A 83 -2.72 8.40 -56.36
N ARG A 84 -1.53 8.96 -56.17
CA ARG A 84 -0.50 9.07 -57.21
C ARG A 84 0.15 7.70 -57.49
N GLY A 85 0.33 6.87 -56.47
CA GLY A 85 0.80 5.49 -56.58
C GLY A 85 -0.10 4.61 -57.45
N GLN A 86 -1.41 4.86 -57.46
CA GLN A 86 -2.36 4.17 -58.35
C GLN A 86 -1.98 4.29 -59.84
N HIS A 87 -1.39 5.42 -60.26
CA HIS A 87 -1.00 5.66 -61.65
C HIS A 87 0.27 4.87 -62.05
N TYR A 88 1.21 4.72 -61.12
CA TYR A 88 2.46 3.98 -61.33
C TYR A 88 2.30 2.45 -61.22
N MET A 89 1.19 1.96 -60.65
CA MET A 89 0.89 0.52 -60.49
C MET A 89 0.39 -0.18 -61.77
N SER A 90 0.35 0.53 -62.90
CA SER A 90 0.20 -0.08 -64.23
C SER A 90 1.49 -0.77 -64.71
N VAL A 91 2.61 -0.59 -64.00
CA VAL A 91 3.91 -1.20 -64.33
C VAL A 91 4.33 -2.17 -63.21
N GLU A 92 4.69 -3.40 -63.58
CA GLU A 92 4.92 -4.57 -62.74
C GLU A 92 6.00 -4.41 -61.64
N HIS A 93 5.64 -3.95 -60.44
CA HIS A 93 6.54 -4.01 -59.27
C HIS A 93 6.08 -5.01 -58.19
N LYS A 94 7.02 -5.87 -57.77
CA LYS A 94 6.85 -6.99 -56.80
C LYS A 94 6.28 -6.62 -55.42
N LEU A 95 6.31 -5.34 -55.00
CA LEU A 95 5.86 -4.91 -53.66
C LEU A 95 4.33 -4.70 -53.55
N PHE A 96 3.62 -4.54 -54.67
CA PHE A 96 2.19 -4.19 -54.70
C PHE A 96 1.40 -5.17 -55.58
N ARG A 97 1.10 -6.36 -55.05
CA ARG A 97 0.24 -7.35 -55.75
C ARG A 97 -1.18 -6.81 -55.93
N LYS A 98 -1.75 -6.99 -57.14
CA LYS A 98 -3.16 -6.67 -57.48
C LYS A 98 -4.17 -7.24 -56.48
N GLU A 99 -3.90 -8.41 -55.89
CA GLU A 99 -4.77 -9.07 -54.93
C GLU A 99 -4.98 -8.28 -53.61
N HIS A 100 -3.97 -7.54 -53.13
CA HIS A 100 -4.10 -6.72 -51.92
C HIS A 100 -4.85 -5.41 -52.19
N LEU A 101 -4.68 -4.86 -53.39
CA LEU A 101 -5.42 -3.71 -53.90
C LEU A 101 -6.92 -4.02 -54.04
N GLU A 102 -7.27 -5.16 -54.62
CA GLU A 102 -8.67 -5.60 -54.75
C GLU A 102 -9.32 -5.86 -53.38
N LYS A 103 -8.60 -6.46 -52.43
CA LYS A 103 -9.09 -6.64 -51.05
C LYS A 103 -9.28 -5.32 -50.32
N ALA A 104 -8.35 -4.37 -50.48
CA ALA A 104 -8.47 -3.03 -49.94
C ALA A 104 -9.67 -2.27 -50.54
N GLN A 105 -9.84 -2.33 -51.85
CA GLN A 105 -10.92 -1.68 -52.56
C GLN A 105 -12.28 -2.29 -52.18
N ALA A 106 -12.38 -3.62 -52.06
CA ALA A 106 -13.58 -4.31 -51.57
C ALA A 106 -13.91 -3.94 -50.11
N PHE A 107 -12.90 -3.77 -49.25
CA PHE A 107 -13.08 -3.33 -47.87
C PHE A 107 -13.64 -1.90 -47.79
N PHE A 108 -13.07 -0.98 -48.58
CA PHE A 108 -13.54 0.42 -48.65
C PHE A 108 -14.88 0.57 -49.37
N GLN A 109 -15.21 -0.29 -50.35
CA GLN A 109 -16.56 -0.33 -50.94
C GLN A 109 -17.62 -0.76 -49.93
N ARG A 110 -17.30 -1.69 -49.01
CA ARG A 110 -18.26 -2.16 -47.98
C ARG A 110 -18.43 -1.19 -46.80
N HIS A 111 -17.37 -0.48 -46.39
CA HIS A 111 -17.39 0.33 -45.15
C HIS A 111 -17.24 1.84 -45.40
N GLY A 112 -16.87 2.26 -46.61
CA GLY A 112 -16.80 3.66 -47.04
C GLY A 112 -15.82 4.51 -46.25
N GLY A 113 -16.11 5.80 -46.14
CA GLY A 113 -15.28 6.78 -45.41
C GLY A 113 -15.22 6.55 -43.89
N LYS A 114 -16.15 5.77 -43.31
CA LYS A 114 -16.13 5.40 -41.88
C LYS A 114 -14.87 4.62 -41.51
N SER A 115 -14.27 3.91 -42.45
CA SER A 115 -13.00 3.20 -42.26
C SER A 115 -11.83 4.14 -41.99
N VAL A 116 -11.82 5.33 -42.61
CA VAL A 116 -10.79 6.36 -42.36
C VAL A 116 -10.90 6.85 -40.92
N PHE A 117 -12.13 7.05 -40.45
CA PHE A 117 -12.41 7.51 -39.10
C PHE A 117 -12.00 6.47 -38.04
N ILE A 118 -12.53 5.24 -38.14
CA ILE A 118 -12.28 4.17 -37.17
C ILE A 118 -10.81 3.76 -37.20
N GLY A 119 -10.22 3.72 -38.40
CA GLY A 119 -8.82 3.37 -38.63
C GLY A 119 -7.83 4.19 -37.82
N ARG A 120 -8.16 5.46 -37.53
CA ARG A 120 -7.32 6.36 -36.75
C ARG A 120 -7.09 5.90 -35.32
N PHE A 121 -8.00 5.10 -34.76
CA PHE A 121 -7.92 4.61 -33.39
C PHE A 121 -7.33 3.19 -33.29
N VAL A 122 -6.90 2.59 -34.42
CA VAL A 122 -6.38 1.22 -34.49
C VAL A 122 -4.87 1.24 -34.75
N GLY A 123 -4.10 1.50 -33.68
CA GLY A 123 -2.64 1.33 -33.56
C GLY A 123 -1.83 1.44 -34.87
N PRO A 124 -1.16 0.36 -35.34
CA PRO A 124 -0.31 0.41 -36.55
C PRO A 124 -1.07 0.70 -37.85
N MET A 125 -2.38 0.47 -37.90
CA MET A 125 -3.18 0.63 -39.12
C MET A 125 -3.47 2.09 -39.44
N ARG A 126 -3.40 3.00 -38.45
CA ARG A 126 -3.66 4.44 -38.64
C ARG A 126 -2.82 5.04 -39.75
N ALA A 127 -1.51 4.78 -39.77
CA ALA A 127 -0.60 5.38 -40.75
C ALA A 127 -0.80 4.85 -42.18
N ILE A 128 -1.43 3.69 -42.33
CA ILE A 128 -1.56 2.97 -43.61
C ILE A 128 -2.92 3.25 -44.28
N ILE A 129 -3.97 3.45 -43.47
CA ILE A 129 -5.36 3.60 -43.94
C ILE A 129 -5.57 4.79 -44.90
N PRO A 130 -5.03 6.01 -44.64
CA PRO A 130 -5.14 7.13 -45.57
C PRO A 130 -4.51 6.84 -46.94
N PHE A 131 -3.37 6.16 -46.94
CA PHE A 131 -2.68 5.74 -48.17
C PHE A 131 -3.52 4.73 -48.98
N ILE A 132 -4.07 3.71 -48.31
CA ILE A 132 -4.96 2.73 -48.95
C ILE A 132 -6.25 3.39 -49.49
N ALA A 133 -6.82 4.35 -48.75
CA ALA A 133 -7.98 5.11 -49.21
C ALA A 133 -7.68 5.88 -50.50
N GLY A 134 -6.48 6.46 -50.61
CA GLY A 134 -6.00 7.12 -51.84
C GLY A 134 -5.84 6.14 -53.01
N MET A 135 -5.23 4.98 -52.77
CA MET A 135 -5.05 3.93 -53.79
C MET A 135 -6.38 3.34 -54.29
N SER A 136 -7.39 3.29 -53.43
CA SER A 136 -8.70 2.73 -53.73
C SER A 136 -9.59 3.68 -54.57
N GLY A 137 -9.09 4.89 -54.89
CA GLY A 137 -9.82 5.88 -55.68
C GLY A 137 -10.90 6.63 -54.91
N MET A 138 -10.81 6.71 -53.57
CA MET A 138 -11.80 7.45 -52.76
C MET A 138 -11.86 8.93 -53.19
N PRO A 139 -13.06 9.55 -53.32
CA PRO A 139 -13.17 10.97 -53.64
C PRO A 139 -12.53 11.86 -52.56
N TRP A 140 -11.73 12.85 -52.98
CA TRP A 140 -11.02 13.77 -52.08
C TRP A 140 -11.92 14.42 -51.02
N ARG A 141 -13.12 14.85 -51.40
CA ARG A 141 -14.08 15.51 -50.49
C ARG A 141 -14.54 14.58 -49.37
N VAL A 142 -14.77 13.30 -49.69
CA VAL A 142 -15.18 12.28 -48.72
C VAL A 142 -14.03 12.00 -47.77
N PHE A 143 -12.81 11.84 -48.29
CA PHE A 143 -11.62 11.63 -47.46
C PHE A 143 -11.38 12.79 -46.49
N VAL A 144 -11.39 14.05 -46.97
CA VAL A 144 -11.15 15.22 -46.12
C VAL A 144 -12.18 15.32 -45.00
N LEU A 145 -13.47 15.10 -45.28
CA LEU A 145 -14.51 15.14 -44.26
C LEU A 145 -14.25 14.16 -43.10
N TRP A 146 -13.93 12.91 -43.43
CA TRP A 146 -13.64 11.86 -42.43
C TRP A 146 -12.27 12.01 -41.77
N ASN A 147 -11.28 12.54 -42.48
CA ASN A 147 -9.96 12.83 -41.95
C ASN A 147 -10.02 13.97 -40.92
N VAL A 148 -10.63 15.11 -41.28
CA VAL A 148 -10.72 16.27 -40.38
C VAL A 148 -11.51 15.93 -39.11
N SER A 149 -12.67 15.28 -39.25
CA SER A 149 -13.48 14.89 -38.09
C SER A 149 -12.76 13.91 -37.16
N SER A 150 -12.06 12.91 -37.70
CA SER A 150 -11.30 11.96 -36.89
C SER A 150 -10.04 12.56 -36.27
N ALA A 151 -9.34 13.46 -36.96
CA ALA A 151 -8.17 14.17 -36.45
C ALA A 151 -8.53 15.03 -35.24
N LEU A 152 -9.65 15.77 -35.33
CA LEU A 152 -10.13 16.63 -34.25
C LEU A 152 -10.46 15.83 -32.99
N ILE A 153 -11.26 14.76 -33.14
CA ILE A 153 -11.65 13.90 -32.00
C ILE A 153 -10.41 13.21 -31.41
N TRP A 154 -9.49 12.76 -32.25
CA TRP A 154 -8.26 12.11 -31.80
C TRP A 154 -7.37 13.06 -31.01
N ALA A 155 -7.09 14.26 -31.54
CA ALA A 155 -6.29 15.28 -30.86
C ALA A 155 -6.92 15.68 -29.53
N LEU A 156 -8.25 15.90 -29.51
CA LEU A 156 -9.00 16.20 -28.30
C LEU A 156 -8.85 15.08 -27.26
N THR A 157 -9.03 13.83 -27.68
CA THR A 157 -8.95 12.65 -26.80
C THR A 157 -7.59 12.55 -26.11
N PHE A 158 -6.50 12.58 -26.89
CA PHE A 158 -5.16 12.34 -26.35
C PHE A 158 -4.60 13.56 -25.60
N LEU A 159 -4.86 14.78 -26.06
CA LEU A 159 -4.45 15.98 -25.31
C LEU A 159 -5.20 16.13 -24.00
N LEU A 160 -6.53 15.91 -23.99
CA LEU A 160 -7.30 15.94 -22.74
C LEU A 160 -6.90 14.83 -21.78
N LEU A 161 -6.64 13.61 -22.28
CA LEU A 161 -6.19 12.51 -21.44
C LEU A 161 -4.86 12.87 -20.76
N GLY A 162 -3.91 13.46 -21.49
CA GLY A 162 -2.67 13.98 -20.92
C GLY A 162 -2.91 15.11 -19.91
N TYR A 163 -3.79 16.05 -20.24
CA TYR A 163 -4.12 17.21 -19.40
C TYR A 163 -4.77 16.81 -18.07
N PHE A 164 -5.78 15.93 -18.09
CA PHE A 164 -6.40 15.40 -16.88
C PHE A 164 -5.45 14.52 -16.08
N PHE A 165 -4.58 13.75 -16.75
CA PHE A 165 -3.57 12.97 -16.07
C PHE A 165 -2.54 13.85 -15.35
N GLY A 166 -2.12 14.97 -15.96
CA GLY A 166 -1.24 15.94 -15.30
C GLY A 166 -1.89 16.63 -14.10
N HIS A 167 -3.18 16.99 -14.18
CA HIS A 167 -3.94 17.47 -13.02
C HIS A 167 -4.11 16.41 -11.93
N ALA A 168 -4.27 15.13 -12.31
CA ALA A 168 -4.29 14.04 -11.34
C ALA A 168 -2.93 13.88 -10.62
N LEU A 169 -1.81 14.09 -11.32
CA LEU A 169 -0.48 14.11 -10.70
C LEU A 169 -0.29 15.30 -9.74
N GLN A 170 -0.76 16.49 -10.11
CA GLN A 170 -0.76 17.64 -9.21
C GLN A 170 -1.70 17.45 -8.01
N ALA A 171 -2.86 16.81 -8.21
CA ALA A 171 -3.70 16.41 -7.09
C ALA A 171 -2.96 15.41 -6.17
N VAL A 172 -2.16 14.48 -6.69
CA VAL A 172 -1.32 13.60 -5.86
C VAL A 172 -0.24 14.38 -5.08
N GLU A 173 0.21 15.55 -5.57
CA GLU A 173 1.08 16.45 -4.80
C GLU A 173 0.34 17.20 -3.68
N THR A 174 -0.94 17.54 -3.89
CA THR A 174 -1.79 18.21 -2.88
C THR A 174 -2.28 17.24 -1.80
N TRP A 175 -2.50 15.98 -2.15
CA TRP A 175 -2.83 14.93 -1.18
C TRP A 175 -1.55 14.54 -0.45
N SER A 176 -1.60 14.43 0.89
CA SER A 176 -0.37 14.18 1.66
C SER A 176 0.40 13.03 1.04
N THR A 177 1.70 13.19 0.88
CA THR A 177 2.56 12.22 0.20
C THR A 177 2.53 10.83 0.83
N ARG A 178 2.10 10.73 2.09
CA ARG A 178 1.75 9.48 2.79
C ARG A 178 0.62 8.72 2.07
N ILE A 179 -0.38 9.42 1.56
CA ILE A 179 -1.48 8.89 0.73
C ILE A 179 -0.92 8.43 -0.62
N GLY A 180 -0.03 9.19 -1.25
CA GLY A 180 0.61 8.79 -2.51
C GLY A 180 1.39 7.48 -2.40
N LEU A 181 2.22 7.34 -1.35
CA LEU A 181 2.95 6.11 -1.09
C LEU A 181 2.01 4.95 -0.69
N ALA A 182 1.00 5.22 0.14
CA ALA A 182 0.00 4.22 0.49
C ALA A 182 -0.75 3.72 -0.76
N LEU A 183 -1.13 4.61 -1.67
CA LEU A 183 -1.76 4.25 -2.95
C LEU A 183 -0.81 3.44 -3.84
N LEU A 184 0.48 3.76 -3.86
CA LEU A 184 1.49 2.99 -4.59
C LEU A 184 1.64 1.58 -4.01
N VAL A 185 1.73 1.45 -2.69
CA VAL A 185 1.79 0.15 -2.00
C VAL A 185 0.51 -0.64 -2.26
N LEU A 186 -0.67 -0.01 -2.13
CA LEU A 186 -1.96 -0.63 -2.41
C LEU A 186 -2.07 -1.07 -3.88
N ALA A 187 -1.61 -0.25 -4.83
CA ALA A 187 -1.58 -0.58 -6.25
C ALA A 187 -0.61 -1.74 -6.53
N GLY A 188 0.56 -1.76 -5.88
CA GLY A 188 1.52 -2.86 -5.93
C GLY A 188 0.94 -4.16 -5.39
N CYS A 189 0.27 -4.12 -4.24
CA CYS A 189 -0.44 -5.25 -3.66
C CYS A 189 -1.58 -5.73 -4.58
N ALA A 190 -2.39 -4.81 -5.13
CA ALA A 190 -3.46 -5.14 -6.06
C ALA A 190 -2.91 -5.78 -7.35
N ALA A 191 -1.80 -5.27 -7.89
CA ALA A 191 -1.12 -5.83 -9.04
C ALA A 191 -0.56 -7.22 -8.74
N ALA A 192 0.06 -7.42 -7.57
CA ALA A 192 0.56 -8.72 -7.12
C ALA A 192 -0.57 -9.74 -6.94
N ILE A 193 -1.69 -9.34 -6.31
CA ILE A 193 -2.89 -10.17 -6.16
C ILE A 193 -3.47 -10.53 -7.52
N TYR A 194 -3.59 -9.57 -8.44
CA TYR A 194 -4.07 -9.81 -9.81
C TYR A 194 -3.16 -10.77 -10.57
N TRP A 195 -1.84 -10.57 -10.48
CA TRP A 195 -0.85 -11.46 -11.10
C TRP A 195 -0.92 -12.87 -10.53
N LEU A 196 -0.94 -13.01 -9.21
CA LEU A 196 -1.09 -14.30 -8.52
C LEU A 196 -2.40 -14.98 -8.95
N GLN A 197 -3.51 -14.25 -8.97
CA GLN A 197 -4.79 -14.76 -9.43
C GLN A 197 -4.71 -15.24 -10.88
N ARG A 198 -4.08 -14.48 -11.78
CA ARG A 198 -3.90 -14.86 -13.20
C ARG A 198 -3.05 -16.13 -13.32
N LEU A 199 -1.98 -16.24 -12.54
CA LEU A 199 -1.11 -17.43 -12.49
C LEU A 199 -1.88 -18.66 -11.98
N LEU A 200 -2.63 -18.55 -10.88
CA LEU A 200 -3.46 -19.62 -10.33
C LEU A 200 -4.58 -20.05 -11.30
N VAL A 201 -5.17 -19.10 -12.02
CA VAL A 201 -6.19 -19.40 -13.04
C VAL A 201 -5.58 -20.14 -14.23
N ARG A 202 -4.42 -19.71 -14.72
CA ARG A 202 -3.79 -20.24 -15.94
C ARG A 202 -3.06 -21.57 -15.68
N TYR A 203 -2.26 -21.63 -14.63
CA TYR A 203 -1.37 -22.75 -14.34
C TYR A 203 -1.83 -23.60 -13.15
N GLY A 204 -2.72 -23.11 -12.29
CA GLY A 204 -3.07 -23.80 -11.04
C GLY A 204 -3.60 -25.22 -11.23
N LYS A 205 -4.41 -25.48 -12.28
CA LYS A 205 -4.85 -26.85 -12.60
C LYS A 205 -3.69 -27.77 -13.01
N GLN A 206 -2.77 -27.26 -13.83
CA GLN A 206 -1.62 -28.02 -14.32
C GLN A 206 -0.62 -28.28 -13.20
N ALA A 207 -0.32 -27.25 -12.40
CA ALA A 207 0.52 -27.35 -11.22
C ALA A 207 -0.05 -28.36 -10.21
N PHE A 208 -1.36 -28.32 -9.95
CA PHE A 208 -2.04 -29.28 -9.08
C PHE A 208 -2.01 -30.71 -9.66
N ALA A 209 -2.20 -30.86 -10.97
CA ALA A 209 -2.09 -32.16 -11.64
C ALA A 209 -0.67 -32.71 -11.57
N LEU A 210 0.36 -31.86 -11.75
CA LEU A 210 1.77 -32.23 -11.62
C LEU A 210 2.10 -32.65 -10.19
N THR A 211 1.71 -31.87 -9.17
CA THR A 211 1.94 -32.26 -7.76
C THR A 211 1.24 -33.57 -7.42
N CYS A 212 0.00 -33.75 -7.89
CA CYS A 212 -0.71 -35.02 -7.74
C CYS A 212 0.00 -36.19 -8.47
N SER A 213 0.57 -35.93 -9.64
CA SER A 213 1.30 -36.94 -10.43
C SER A 213 2.61 -37.34 -9.76
N VAL A 214 3.40 -36.36 -9.33
CA VAL A 214 4.64 -36.58 -8.57
C VAL A 214 4.34 -37.32 -7.27
N GLY A 215 3.31 -36.89 -6.54
CA GLY A 215 2.86 -37.57 -5.32
C GLY A 215 2.45 -39.02 -5.56
N LYS A 216 1.68 -39.30 -6.64
CA LYS A 216 1.33 -40.68 -7.03
C LYS A 216 2.56 -41.51 -7.41
N SER A 217 3.53 -40.91 -8.11
CA SER A 217 4.77 -41.58 -8.50
C SER A 217 5.63 -41.92 -7.28
N MET A 218 5.77 -40.99 -6.33
CA MET A 218 6.46 -41.22 -5.07
C MET A 218 5.77 -42.30 -4.23
N LEU A 219 4.44 -42.27 -4.14
CA LEU A 219 3.66 -43.30 -3.44
C LEU A 219 3.81 -44.68 -4.09
N ARG A 220 3.83 -44.75 -5.43
CA ARG A 220 4.03 -46.01 -6.15
C ARG A 220 5.44 -46.57 -5.92
N GLY A 221 6.47 -45.73 -6.03
CA GLY A 221 7.86 -46.12 -5.73
C GLY A 221 8.05 -46.56 -4.27
N ALA A 222 7.37 -45.91 -3.33
CA ALA A 222 7.35 -46.34 -1.93
C ALA A 222 6.68 -47.73 -1.78
N TRP A 223 5.55 -47.96 -2.45
CA TRP A 223 4.79 -49.21 -2.35
C TRP A 223 5.49 -50.42 -3.00
N GLU A 224 6.33 -50.18 -4.00
CA GLU A 224 7.14 -51.19 -4.69
C GLU A 224 8.40 -51.58 -3.89
N ASN A 225 8.76 -50.83 -2.84
CA ASN A 225 9.92 -51.13 -2.00
C ASN A 225 9.73 -52.45 -1.21
N PRO A 226 10.61 -53.47 -1.39
CA PRO A 226 10.51 -54.76 -0.70
C PRO A 226 10.56 -54.67 0.83
N ASP A 227 11.29 -53.69 1.38
CA ASP A 227 11.40 -53.49 2.84
C ASP A 227 10.11 -52.91 3.41
N LEU A 228 9.44 -52.03 2.67
CA LEU A 228 8.13 -51.50 3.03
C LEU A 228 7.09 -52.62 2.99
N GLN A 229 7.10 -53.47 1.97
CA GLN A 229 6.19 -54.62 1.88
C GLN A 229 6.38 -55.61 3.03
N ARG A 230 7.63 -55.85 3.47
CA ARG A 230 7.91 -56.64 4.68
C ARG A 230 7.29 -56.00 5.93
N HIS A 231 7.40 -54.68 6.09
CA HIS A 231 6.76 -53.96 7.20
C HIS A 231 5.23 -53.96 7.13
N VAL A 232 4.65 -53.84 5.93
CA VAL A 232 3.20 -53.91 5.72
C VAL A 232 2.64 -55.25 6.19
N ARG A 233 3.34 -56.34 5.88
CA ARG A 233 2.96 -57.69 6.34
C ARG A 233 3.11 -57.88 7.85
N ARG A 234 4.09 -57.20 8.49
CA ARG A 234 4.30 -57.24 9.96
C ARG A 234 3.24 -56.46 10.74
N HIS A 235 2.71 -55.37 10.18
CA HIS A 235 1.73 -54.50 10.86
C HIS A 235 0.43 -54.31 10.05
N PRO A 236 -0.34 -55.37 9.76
CA PRO A 236 -1.49 -55.30 8.86
C PRO A 236 -2.58 -54.35 9.34
N LYS A 237 -2.86 -54.31 10.67
CA LYS A 237 -3.86 -53.41 11.26
C LYS A 237 -3.51 -51.93 11.03
N PHE A 238 -2.23 -51.55 11.16
CA PHE A 238 -1.77 -50.18 10.99
C PHE A 238 -1.91 -49.71 9.53
N PHE A 239 -1.47 -50.53 8.57
CA PHE A 239 -1.59 -50.18 7.16
C PHE A 239 -3.03 -50.25 6.64
N GLN A 240 -3.87 -51.11 7.22
CA GLN A 240 -5.31 -51.09 6.96
C GLN A 240 -5.94 -49.79 7.47
N PHE A 241 -5.58 -49.32 8.66
CA PHE A 241 -5.98 -48.00 9.17
C PHE A 241 -5.53 -46.87 8.23
N LEU A 242 -4.26 -46.83 7.81
CA LEU A 242 -3.76 -45.83 6.85
C LEU A 242 -4.52 -45.86 5.53
N LYS A 243 -4.81 -47.06 5.01
CA LYS A 243 -5.62 -47.24 3.79
C LYS A 243 -7.01 -46.65 3.97
N MET A 244 -7.69 -46.93 5.08
CA MET A 244 -9.00 -46.35 5.41
C MET A 244 -8.96 -44.82 5.48
N ARG A 245 -7.88 -44.24 6.04
CA ARG A 245 -7.69 -42.78 6.11
C ARG A 245 -7.47 -42.10 4.77
N TRP A 246 -7.09 -42.85 3.73
CA TRP A 246 -6.88 -42.31 2.39
C TRP A 246 -8.07 -42.55 1.43
N GLN A 247 -9.11 -43.26 1.87
CA GLN A 247 -10.31 -43.51 1.05
C GLN A 247 -11.18 -42.24 0.90
N ALA A 248 -11.73 -42.02 -0.30
CA ALA A 248 -12.49 -40.82 -0.64
C ALA A 248 -14.03 -41.00 -0.59
N ASP A 249 -14.48 -42.23 -0.32
CA ASP A 249 -15.88 -42.66 -0.29
C ASP A 249 -16.58 -42.27 1.02
N THR A 250 -15.85 -42.28 2.13
CA THR A 250 -16.33 -41.97 3.48
C THR A 250 -15.76 -40.66 3.99
N PHE A 251 -16.53 -39.94 4.82
CA PHE A 251 -16.05 -38.71 5.46
C PHE A 251 -14.88 -38.98 6.41
N SER A 252 -14.94 -40.09 7.16
CA SER A 252 -13.92 -40.52 8.12
C SER A 252 -12.57 -40.88 7.48
N GLY A 253 -12.54 -41.10 6.16
CA GLY A 253 -11.33 -41.32 5.38
C GLY A 253 -10.57 -40.03 5.08
N ARG A 254 -10.38 -39.75 3.79
CA ARG A 254 -9.54 -38.66 3.28
C ARG A 254 -10.00 -37.27 3.73
N PRO A 255 -11.31 -36.90 3.69
CA PRO A 255 -11.75 -35.56 4.08
C PRO A 255 -11.41 -35.22 5.53
N LEU A 256 -11.80 -36.07 6.48
CA LEU A 256 -11.49 -35.87 7.90
C LEU A 256 -10.00 -35.89 8.18
N THR A 257 -9.23 -36.74 7.50
CA THR A 257 -7.78 -36.82 7.66
C THR A 257 -7.10 -35.52 7.21
N LEU A 258 -7.47 -34.98 6.04
CA LEU A 258 -6.90 -33.71 5.54
C LEU A 258 -7.32 -32.52 6.41
N LEU A 259 -8.58 -32.45 6.82
CA LEU A 259 -9.07 -31.40 7.73
C LEU A 259 -8.41 -31.51 9.11
N GLY A 260 -8.19 -32.71 9.62
CA GLY A 260 -7.50 -32.96 10.88
C GLY A 260 -6.02 -32.57 10.84
N ILE A 261 -5.30 -32.94 9.78
CA ILE A 261 -3.91 -32.49 9.57
C ILE A 261 -3.84 -30.97 9.47
N ALA A 262 -4.74 -30.35 8.69
CA ALA A 262 -4.82 -28.90 8.61
C ALA A 262 -5.11 -28.26 9.97
N PHE A 263 -6.05 -28.81 10.73
CA PHE A 263 -6.38 -28.33 12.08
C PHE A 263 -5.17 -28.39 13.01
N LEU A 264 -4.48 -29.54 13.07
CA LEU A 264 -3.29 -29.72 13.91
C LEU A 264 -2.15 -28.79 13.50
N TYR A 265 -1.93 -28.60 12.20
CA TYR A 265 -0.91 -27.68 11.70
C TYR A 265 -1.22 -26.24 12.09
N ILE A 266 -2.46 -25.78 11.88
CA ILE A 266 -2.87 -24.42 12.26
C ILE A 266 -2.82 -24.24 13.78
N ALA A 267 -3.17 -25.26 14.57
CA ALA A 267 -3.07 -25.22 16.02
C ALA A 267 -1.61 -25.11 16.47
N MET A 268 -0.70 -25.87 15.85
CA MET A 268 0.74 -25.78 16.10
C MET A 268 1.28 -24.39 15.79
N LEU A 269 0.90 -23.79 14.65
CA LEU A 269 1.27 -22.40 14.34
C LEU A 269 0.71 -21.41 15.36
N PHE A 270 -0.52 -21.60 15.83
CA PHE A 270 -1.12 -20.75 16.85
C PHE A 270 -0.34 -20.84 18.16
N PHE A 271 -0.03 -22.05 18.63
CA PHE A 271 0.76 -22.25 19.84
C PHE A 271 2.19 -21.73 19.70
N GLY A 272 2.81 -21.84 18.52
CA GLY A 272 4.12 -21.23 18.25
C GLY A 272 4.11 -19.71 18.39
N VAL A 273 3.06 -19.04 17.90
CA VAL A 273 2.91 -17.58 18.07
C VAL A 273 2.67 -17.21 19.54
N VAL A 274 1.91 -18.01 20.27
CA VAL A 274 1.69 -17.83 21.72
C VAL A 274 3.00 -18.02 22.49
N GLU A 275 3.78 -19.04 22.15
CA GLU A 275 5.10 -19.30 22.73
C GLU A 275 6.06 -18.13 22.47
N ASP A 276 6.17 -17.68 21.22
CA ASP A 276 7.01 -16.54 20.84
C ASP A 276 6.58 -15.25 21.58
N PHE A 277 5.28 -15.04 21.75
CA PHE A 277 4.77 -13.91 22.53
C PHE A 277 5.15 -14.01 24.01
N LEU A 278 4.92 -15.17 24.65
CA LEU A 278 5.20 -15.38 26.08
C LEU A 278 6.69 -15.36 26.41
N THR A 279 7.53 -15.80 25.49
CA THR A 279 8.99 -15.82 25.64
C THR A 279 9.68 -14.51 25.24
N SER A 280 8.91 -13.49 24.85
CA SER A 280 9.42 -12.23 24.28
C SER A 280 10.35 -12.47 23.08
N GLY A 281 9.99 -13.43 22.24
CA GLY A 281 10.71 -13.81 21.03
C GLY A 281 10.75 -12.69 19.97
N PRO A 282 11.42 -12.93 18.84
CA PRO A 282 11.62 -11.95 17.77
C PRO A 282 10.33 -11.29 17.26
N ILE A 283 9.19 -11.97 17.38
CA ILE A 283 7.88 -11.46 16.95
C ILE A 283 7.47 -10.19 17.70
N VAL A 284 7.81 -10.05 18.98
CA VAL A 284 7.47 -8.87 19.79
C VAL A 284 8.26 -7.64 19.34
N ALA A 285 9.52 -7.83 18.91
CA ALA A 285 10.31 -6.75 18.34
C ALA A 285 9.77 -6.29 16.98
N ILE A 286 9.30 -7.24 16.14
CA ILE A 286 8.67 -6.94 14.86
C ILE A 286 7.35 -6.17 15.05
N ASP A 287 6.58 -6.52 16.08
CA ASP A 287 5.33 -5.83 16.43
C ASP A 287 5.55 -4.32 16.65
N VAL A 288 6.54 -3.97 17.48
CA VAL A 288 6.88 -2.56 17.79
C VAL A 288 7.46 -1.87 16.55
N GLN A 289 8.36 -2.52 15.81
CA GLN A 289 8.92 -1.99 14.57
C GLN A 289 7.85 -1.62 13.54
N LEU A 290 6.89 -2.52 13.34
CA LEU A 290 5.83 -2.32 12.38
C LEU A 290 4.89 -1.20 12.81
N GLU A 291 4.55 -1.12 14.10
CA GLU A 291 3.75 -0.02 14.65
C GLU A 291 4.42 1.33 14.40
N ASN A 292 5.70 1.45 14.78
CA ASN A 292 6.52 2.64 14.62
C ASN A 292 6.61 3.08 13.15
N LEU A 293 6.82 2.11 12.25
CA LEU A 293 6.85 2.37 10.82
C LEU A 293 5.50 2.86 10.30
N LEU A 294 4.40 2.22 10.69
CA LEU A 294 3.06 2.58 10.22
C LEU A 294 2.61 3.95 10.73
N TYR A 295 3.05 4.37 11.91
CA TYR A 295 2.80 5.71 12.43
C TYR A 295 3.28 6.80 11.45
N LEU A 296 4.46 6.62 10.85
CA LEU A 296 5.03 7.57 9.87
C LEU A 296 4.17 7.72 8.62
N PHE A 297 3.40 6.69 8.26
CA PHE A 297 2.54 6.68 7.07
C PHE A 297 1.09 7.05 7.35
N ARG A 298 0.77 7.50 8.57
CA ARG A 298 -0.61 7.86 8.91
C ARG A 298 -1.08 9.13 8.20
N ALA A 299 -2.24 9.02 7.56
CA ALA A 299 -3.02 10.12 7.01
C ALA A 299 -4.51 10.03 7.46
N PRO A 300 -5.19 11.16 7.69
CA PRO A 300 -6.61 11.18 8.12
C PRO A 300 -7.56 10.39 7.21
N GLU A 301 -7.33 10.45 5.89
CA GLU A 301 -8.13 9.76 4.88
C GLU A 301 -7.93 8.25 4.94
N LEU A 302 -6.70 7.81 5.15
CA LEU A 302 -6.34 6.40 5.31
C LEU A 302 -6.83 5.84 6.65
N ILE A 303 -6.85 6.66 7.70
CA ILE A 303 -7.48 6.32 8.98
C ILE A 303 -8.98 6.09 8.74
N ARG A 304 -9.66 7.02 8.05
CA ARG A 304 -11.06 6.86 7.67
C ARG A 304 -11.29 5.59 6.87
N ALA A 305 -10.53 5.35 5.81
CA ALA A 305 -10.63 4.12 5.02
C ALA A 305 -10.44 2.85 5.88
N SER A 306 -9.46 2.86 6.79
CA SER A 306 -9.19 1.76 7.70
C SER A 306 -10.31 1.54 8.72
N LEU A 307 -10.98 2.59 9.19
CA LEU A 307 -12.16 2.49 10.05
C LEU A 307 -13.31 1.80 9.31
N TRP A 308 -13.57 2.19 8.06
CA TRP A 308 -14.60 1.55 7.22
C TRP A 308 -14.27 0.06 6.98
N ILE A 309 -13.02 -0.27 6.63
CA ILE A 309 -12.60 -1.67 6.47
C ILE A 309 -12.75 -2.44 7.79
N SER A 310 -12.33 -1.85 8.90
CA SER A 310 -12.45 -2.45 10.23
C SER A 310 -13.91 -2.70 10.64
N LEU A 311 -14.86 -1.92 10.11
CA LEU A 311 -16.27 -2.04 10.43
C LEU A 311 -16.82 -3.44 10.10
N PHE A 312 -16.30 -4.09 9.05
CA PHE A 312 -16.62 -5.47 8.67
C PHE A 312 -16.25 -6.51 9.75
N GLY A 313 -15.37 -6.17 10.69
CA GLY A 313 -15.02 -7.04 11.83
C GLY A 313 -15.80 -6.73 13.11
N THR A 314 -16.70 -5.73 13.10
CA THR A 314 -17.46 -5.39 14.30
C THR A 314 -18.61 -6.38 14.55
N PRO A 315 -18.93 -6.72 15.81
CA PRO A 315 -19.98 -7.67 16.12
C PRO A 315 -21.34 -7.31 15.52
N VAL A 316 -21.69 -6.01 15.50
CA VAL A 316 -22.97 -5.53 14.97
C VAL A 316 -23.11 -5.85 13.47
N ILE A 317 -22.10 -5.51 12.66
CA ILE A 317 -22.11 -5.82 11.23
C ILE A 317 -22.05 -7.32 10.99
N VAL A 318 -21.16 -8.04 11.68
CA VAL A 318 -21.02 -9.49 11.47
C VAL A 318 -22.32 -10.23 11.80
N VAL A 319 -23.00 -9.89 12.90
CA VAL A 319 -24.27 -10.52 13.27
C VAL A 319 -25.35 -10.19 12.23
N SER A 320 -25.46 -8.94 11.77
CA SER A 320 -26.39 -8.57 10.68
C SER A 320 -26.14 -9.38 9.42
N MET A 321 -24.89 -9.39 8.94
CA MET A 321 -24.49 -10.15 7.76
C MET A 321 -24.69 -11.66 7.93
N ALA A 322 -24.49 -12.21 9.13
CA ALA A 322 -24.72 -13.62 9.42
C ALA A 322 -26.21 -13.99 9.42
N VAL A 323 -27.08 -13.11 9.92
CA VAL A 323 -28.54 -13.25 9.82
C VAL A 323 -28.98 -13.18 8.35
N ALA A 324 -28.49 -12.19 7.59
CA ALA A 324 -28.76 -12.08 6.17
C ALA A 324 -28.29 -13.33 5.39
N ALA A 325 -27.07 -13.81 5.65
CA ALA A 325 -26.53 -15.02 5.05
C ALA A 325 -27.34 -16.27 5.43
N SER A 326 -27.82 -16.35 6.68
CA SER A 326 -28.70 -17.43 7.15
C SER A 326 -30.04 -17.42 6.41
N PHE A 327 -30.65 -16.24 6.24
CA PHE A 327 -31.89 -16.09 5.47
C PHE A 327 -31.70 -16.47 4.00
N LEU A 328 -30.61 -16.03 3.37
CA LEU A 328 -30.28 -16.42 2.00
C LEU A 328 -30.08 -17.95 1.90
N CYS A 329 -29.39 -18.57 2.85
CA CYS A 329 -29.26 -20.03 2.89
C CYS A 329 -30.61 -20.72 3.07
N TRP A 330 -31.49 -20.20 3.92
CA TRP A 330 -32.84 -20.74 4.12
C TRP A 330 -33.69 -20.64 2.84
N GLN A 331 -33.69 -19.48 2.19
CA GLN A 331 -34.43 -19.22 0.97
C GLN A 331 -33.99 -20.14 -0.18
N HIS A 332 -32.68 -20.36 -0.31
CA HIS A 332 -32.10 -21.26 -1.31
C HIS A 332 -32.14 -22.74 -0.89
N ARG A 333 -32.86 -23.09 0.20
CA ARG A 333 -33.01 -24.45 0.76
C ARG A 333 -31.68 -25.10 1.16
N LYS A 334 -30.69 -24.30 1.51
CA LYS A 334 -29.34 -24.71 1.94
C LYS A 334 -29.17 -24.64 3.46
N LEU A 335 -30.14 -25.16 4.20
CA LEU A 335 -30.20 -25.13 5.67
C LEU A 335 -28.95 -25.67 6.37
N ARG A 336 -28.25 -26.63 5.73
CA ARG A 336 -27.01 -27.25 6.24
C ARG A 336 -25.87 -26.28 6.53
N TYR A 337 -25.87 -25.08 5.94
CA TYR A 337 -24.81 -24.09 6.20
C TYR A 337 -25.09 -23.21 7.42
N ILE A 338 -26.34 -23.16 7.91
CA ILE A 338 -26.75 -22.22 8.95
C ILE A 338 -26.13 -22.57 10.30
N LEU A 339 -26.28 -23.82 10.76
CA LEU A 339 -25.71 -24.22 12.06
C LEU A 339 -24.17 -24.10 12.09
N PRO A 340 -23.41 -24.62 11.10
CA PRO A 340 -21.95 -24.47 11.11
C PRO A 340 -21.48 -23.02 11.02
N LEU A 341 -22.21 -22.13 10.32
CA LEU A 341 -21.93 -20.69 10.30
C LEU A 341 -21.95 -20.09 11.70
N TRP A 342 -23.03 -20.33 12.45
CA TRP A 342 -23.17 -19.80 13.81
C TRP A 342 -22.19 -20.45 14.78
N PHE A 343 -21.89 -21.75 14.63
CA PHE A 343 -20.81 -22.39 15.40
C PHE A 343 -19.44 -21.72 15.15
N ALA A 344 -19.12 -21.39 13.90
CA ALA A 344 -17.89 -20.68 13.59
C ALA A 344 -17.82 -19.30 14.27
N ILE A 345 -18.93 -18.54 14.22
CA ILE A 345 -19.03 -17.19 14.82
C ILE A 345 -18.92 -17.25 16.34
N PHE A 346 -19.79 -18.03 17.00
CA PHE A 346 -19.84 -18.09 18.47
C PHE A 346 -18.60 -18.74 19.06
N GLY A 347 -18.16 -19.86 18.48
CA GLY A 347 -17.00 -20.59 18.97
C GLY A 347 -15.72 -19.76 18.89
N SER A 348 -15.49 -19.11 17.74
CA SER A 348 -14.31 -18.27 17.55
C SER A 348 -14.34 -17.03 18.45
N SER A 349 -15.50 -16.40 18.62
CA SER A 349 -15.67 -15.23 19.50
C SER A 349 -15.45 -15.58 20.98
N ALA A 350 -16.01 -16.70 21.44
CA ALA A 350 -15.87 -17.16 22.82
C ALA A 350 -14.40 -17.47 23.14
N LEU A 351 -13.71 -18.19 22.26
CA LEU A 351 -12.30 -18.53 22.45
C LEU A 351 -11.39 -17.29 22.36
N GLY A 352 -11.72 -16.33 21.49
CA GLY A 352 -11.04 -15.04 21.43
C GLY A 352 -11.18 -14.24 22.71
N TRP A 353 -12.38 -14.22 23.31
CA TRP A 353 -12.64 -13.56 24.59
C TRP A 353 -11.87 -14.24 25.75
N LEU A 354 -11.87 -15.58 25.80
CA LEU A 354 -11.06 -16.33 26.76
C LEU A 354 -9.56 -16.04 26.60
N GLY A 355 -9.08 -15.95 25.35
CA GLY A 355 -7.69 -15.57 25.07
C GLY A 355 -7.34 -14.20 25.64
N LYS A 356 -8.22 -13.19 25.47
CA LYS A 356 -8.00 -11.85 26.03
C LYS A 356 -7.83 -11.86 27.54
N ILE A 357 -8.66 -12.64 28.24
CA ILE A 357 -8.59 -12.77 29.71
C ILE A 357 -7.43 -13.68 30.13
N ALA A 358 -6.97 -14.61 29.30
CA ALA A 358 -5.82 -15.43 29.64
C ALA A 358 -4.52 -14.63 29.59
N PHE A 359 -4.31 -13.83 28.54
CA PHE A 359 -3.00 -13.24 28.25
C PHE A 359 -2.80 -11.80 28.75
N HIS A 360 -3.87 -11.04 29.01
CA HIS A 360 -3.80 -9.67 29.55
C HIS A 360 -2.85 -8.71 28.80
N ARG A 361 -2.65 -8.91 27.49
CA ARG A 361 -1.69 -8.10 26.73
C ARG A 361 -2.17 -6.64 26.61
N PRO A 362 -1.33 -5.63 26.94
CA PRO A 362 -1.66 -4.23 26.74
C PRO A 362 -1.78 -3.91 25.24
N ARG A 363 -2.52 -2.84 24.94
CA ARG A 363 -2.69 -2.31 23.58
C ARG A 363 -1.45 -1.52 23.15
N PRO A 364 -1.23 -1.36 21.84
CA PRO A 364 -0.17 -0.49 21.33
C PRO A 364 -0.34 0.96 21.82
N ALA A 365 0.79 1.64 22.09
CA ALA A 365 0.78 2.97 22.69
C ALA A 365 0.32 4.07 21.70
N LEU A 366 0.50 3.83 20.40
CA LEU A 366 0.15 4.78 19.35
C LEU A 366 -1.26 4.53 18.78
N ALA A 367 -2.18 3.95 19.55
CA ALA A 367 -3.55 3.66 19.10
C ALA A 367 -4.31 4.93 18.69
N VAL A 368 -5.07 4.88 17.58
CA VAL A 368 -5.84 6.03 17.08
C VAL A 368 -7.05 6.35 17.97
N TYR A 369 -7.62 5.34 18.62
CA TYR A 369 -8.77 5.47 19.50
C TYR A 369 -8.68 4.45 20.65
N THR A 370 -9.35 4.75 21.76
CA THR A 370 -9.29 3.91 22.96
C THR A 370 -10.22 2.72 22.87
N GLU A 371 -9.72 1.53 23.20
CA GLU A 371 -10.51 0.31 23.29
C GLU A 371 -10.26 -0.35 24.67
N PRO A 372 -11.30 -0.55 25.50
CA PRO A 372 -11.13 -0.89 26.92
C PRO A 372 -10.71 -2.35 27.17
N SER A 373 -10.55 -3.17 26.13
CA SER A 373 -10.23 -4.60 26.24
C SER A 373 -8.78 -4.89 25.85
N PHE A 374 -8.22 -6.01 26.33
CA PHE A 374 -6.88 -6.47 25.96
C PHE A 374 -6.69 -6.68 24.45
N SER A 375 -5.43 -6.63 24.02
CA SER A 375 -5.05 -6.66 22.60
C SER A 375 -5.01 -8.07 22.01
N PHE A 376 -4.45 -9.04 22.73
CA PHE A 376 -4.21 -10.40 22.21
C PHE A 376 -5.31 -11.38 22.61
N PRO A 377 -5.84 -12.21 21.68
CA PRO A 377 -5.76 -12.10 20.22
C PRO A 377 -6.77 -11.08 19.66
N SER A 378 -6.58 -10.66 18.40
CA SER A 378 -7.47 -9.69 17.76
C SER A 378 -8.82 -10.28 17.38
N SER A 379 -9.90 -9.82 18.04
CA SER A 379 -11.27 -10.28 17.77
C SER A 379 -11.74 -10.02 16.33
N HIS A 380 -11.32 -8.89 15.73
CA HIS A 380 -11.65 -8.55 14.34
C HIS A 380 -10.99 -9.53 13.35
N ALA A 381 -9.74 -9.93 13.60
CA ALA A 381 -9.04 -10.92 12.77
C ALA A 381 -9.63 -12.33 12.93
N ILE A 382 -9.98 -12.72 14.16
CA ILE A 382 -10.64 -13.99 14.46
C ILE A 382 -11.94 -14.12 13.68
N ILE A 383 -12.82 -13.14 13.84
CA ILE A 383 -14.13 -13.18 13.21
C ILE A 383 -13.98 -13.09 11.69
N ALA A 384 -12.99 -12.34 11.19
CA ALA A 384 -12.77 -12.24 9.75
C ALA A 384 -12.43 -13.59 9.13
N ALA A 385 -11.47 -14.32 9.71
CA ALA A 385 -11.08 -15.64 9.24
C ALA A 385 -12.22 -16.66 9.37
N ALA A 386 -12.96 -16.65 10.48
CA ALA A 386 -14.07 -17.58 10.71
C ALA A 386 -15.27 -17.30 9.78
N PHE A 387 -15.81 -16.07 9.81
CA PHE A 387 -17.04 -15.70 9.10
C PHE A 387 -16.83 -15.54 7.59
N TYR A 388 -15.93 -14.65 7.15
CA TYR A 388 -15.71 -14.42 5.72
C TYR A 388 -15.03 -15.63 5.07
N GLY A 389 -14.22 -16.38 5.81
CA GLY A 389 -13.68 -17.66 5.36
C GLY A 389 -14.80 -18.67 5.09
N PHE A 390 -15.78 -18.78 5.98
CA PHE A 390 -16.91 -19.70 5.80
C PHE A 390 -17.85 -19.24 4.67
N LEU A 391 -18.10 -17.93 4.54
CA LEU A 391 -18.83 -17.37 3.41
C LEU A 391 -18.13 -17.66 2.08
N THR A 392 -16.80 -17.51 2.04
CA THR A 392 -15.97 -17.85 0.88
C THR A 392 -16.06 -19.34 0.54
N TYR A 393 -16.05 -20.21 1.54
CA TYR A 393 -16.28 -21.65 1.37
C TYR A 393 -17.65 -21.94 0.74
N ILE A 394 -18.73 -21.33 1.24
CA ILE A 394 -20.08 -21.47 0.67
C ILE A 394 -20.11 -21.02 -0.80
N LEU A 395 -19.54 -19.86 -1.11
CA LEU A 395 -19.53 -19.29 -2.47
C LEU A 395 -18.70 -20.14 -3.44
N THR A 396 -17.54 -20.63 -3.01
CA THR A 396 -16.66 -21.48 -3.84
C THR A 396 -17.24 -22.86 -4.10
N LYS A 397 -18.02 -23.42 -3.15
CA LYS A 397 -18.81 -24.65 -3.36
C LYS A 397 -19.89 -24.47 -4.42
N GLN A 398 -20.47 -23.27 -4.54
CA GLN A 398 -21.50 -22.96 -5.53
C GLN A 398 -20.95 -22.64 -6.93
N ALA A 399 -19.69 -22.23 -7.03
CA ALA A 399 -19.06 -21.92 -8.31
C ALA A 399 -18.83 -23.18 -9.17
N SER A 400 -19.27 -23.13 -10.42
CA SER A 400 -19.14 -24.25 -11.38
C SER A 400 -17.74 -24.32 -12.02
N HIS A 401 -17.10 -23.17 -12.24
CA HIS A 401 -15.83 -23.10 -12.96
C HIS A 401 -14.63 -22.85 -12.04
N TRP A 402 -13.51 -23.50 -12.33
CA TRP A 402 -12.22 -23.28 -11.65
C TRP A 402 -11.84 -21.81 -11.57
N LYS A 403 -12.03 -21.05 -12.67
CA LYS A 403 -11.72 -19.62 -12.71
C LYS A 403 -12.50 -18.85 -11.64
N GLN A 404 -13.79 -19.15 -11.47
CA GLN A 404 -14.65 -18.51 -10.47
C GLN A 404 -14.23 -18.93 -9.06
N LYS A 405 -13.93 -20.21 -8.82
CA LYS A 405 -13.42 -20.69 -7.53
C LYS A 405 -12.17 -19.93 -7.10
N VAL A 406 -11.17 -19.84 -7.97
CA VAL A 406 -9.93 -19.08 -7.69
C VAL A 406 -10.23 -17.61 -7.42
N LYS A 407 -11.08 -16.97 -8.24
CA LYS A 407 -11.44 -15.56 -8.03
C LYS A 407 -12.09 -15.31 -6.67
N LEU A 408 -13.06 -16.15 -6.29
CA LEU A 408 -13.76 -16.06 -5.01
C LEU A 408 -12.82 -16.32 -3.83
N THR A 409 -11.96 -17.34 -3.92
CA THR A 409 -10.98 -17.63 -2.85
C THR A 409 -9.99 -16.48 -2.67
N VAL A 410 -9.43 -15.94 -3.75
CA VAL A 410 -8.50 -14.80 -3.68
C VAL A 410 -9.19 -13.56 -3.11
N ALA A 411 -10.43 -13.27 -3.55
CA ALA A 411 -11.20 -12.14 -3.03
C ALA A 411 -11.51 -12.30 -1.53
N GLY A 412 -11.94 -13.49 -1.10
CA GLY A 412 -12.21 -13.80 0.31
C GLY A 412 -10.98 -13.66 1.20
N ILE A 413 -9.84 -14.24 0.78
CA ILE A 413 -8.57 -14.10 1.51
C ILE A 413 -8.12 -12.64 1.56
N SER A 414 -8.25 -11.90 0.46
CA SER A 414 -7.88 -10.47 0.42
C SER A 414 -8.73 -9.63 1.38
N ALA A 415 -10.03 -9.91 1.46
CA ALA A 415 -10.93 -9.23 2.40
C ALA A 415 -10.57 -9.55 3.86
N ILE A 416 -10.29 -10.83 4.18
CA ILE A 416 -9.84 -11.24 5.51
C ILE A 416 -8.56 -10.50 5.90
N LEU A 417 -7.56 -10.51 5.01
CA LEU A 417 -6.28 -9.84 5.23
C LEU A 417 -6.42 -8.33 5.41
N ALA A 418 -7.30 -7.69 4.63
CA ALA A 418 -7.57 -6.26 4.72
C ALA A 418 -8.17 -5.87 6.08
N ILE A 419 -9.07 -6.69 6.64
CA ILE A 419 -9.70 -6.43 7.94
C ILE A 419 -8.66 -6.44 9.07
N GLY A 420 -7.73 -7.39 9.11
CA GLY A 420 -6.67 -7.33 10.13
C GLY A 420 -5.62 -6.26 9.84
N ALA A 421 -5.27 -6.02 8.57
CA ALA A 421 -4.34 -4.95 8.20
C ALA A 421 -4.86 -3.58 8.65
N SER A 422 -6.17 -3.33 8.58
CA SER A 422 -6.75 -2.09 9.10
C SER A 422 -6.59 -1.96 10.62
N ARG A 423 -6.59 -3.07 11.38
CA ARG A 423 -6.35 -3.04 12.84
C ARG A 423 -4.91 -2.70 13.20
N ILE A 424 -3.95 -3.20 12.42
CA ILE A 424 -2.52 -2.88 12.58
C ILE A 424 -2.29 -1.41 12.21
N TYR A 425 -2.87 -0.94 11.10
CA TYR A 425 -2.74 0.45 10.65
C TYR A 425 -3.30 1.46 11.66
N LEU A 426 -4.45 1.16 12.28
CA LEU A 426 -5.05 1.95 13.37
C LEU A 426 -4.28 1.84 14.70
N ALA A 427 -3.20 1.03 14.75
CA ALA A 427 -2.44 0.58 15.92
C ALA A 427 -3.29 0.25 17.14
N VAL A 428 -4.44 -0.39 16.93
CA VAL A 428 -5.24 -0.94 18.02
C VAL A 428 -4.84 -2.39 18.33
N HIS A 429 -4.06 -3.02 17.45
CA HIS A 429 -3.52 -4.35 17.62
C HIS A 429 -2.12 -4.44 17.01
N PHE A 430 -1.28 -5.30 17.59
CA PHE A 430 -0.01 -5.69 17.03
C PHE A 430 -0.17 -6.70 15.88
N LEU A 431 0.90 -6.93 15.11
CA LEU A 431 0.89 -7.91 14.02
C LEU A 431 0.61 -9.32 14.55
N SER A 432 1.27 -9.71 15.64
CA SER A 432 1.06 -11.02 16.27
C SER A 432 -0.36 -11.21 16.81
N ASP A 433 -1.02 -10.16 17.31
CA ASP A 433 -2.43 -10.22 17.74
C ASP A 433 -3.34 -10.61 16.57
N VAL A 434 -3.11 -10.00 15.41
CA VAL A 434 -3.88 -10.22 14.18
C VAL A 434 -3.56 -11.59 13.59
N TRP A 435 -2.29 -11.97 13.57
CA TRP A 435 -1.85 -13.27 13.06
C TRP A 435 -2.40 -14.43 13.90
N ALA A 436 -2.26 -14.35 15.23
CA ALA A 436 -2.87 -15.31 16.16
C ALA A 436 -4.40 -15.34 16.00
N GLY A 437 -5.01 -14.17 15.78
CA GLY A 437 -6.44 -14.08 15.51
C GLY A 437 -6.86 -14.83 14.25
N TYR A 438 -6.16 -14.64 13.13
CA TYR A 438 -6.45 -15.39 11.90
C TYR A 438 -6.30 -16.90 12.07
N LEU A 439 -5.26 -17.36 12.78
CA LEU A 439 -5.05 -18.78 13.04
C LEU A 439 -6.20 -19.36 13.88
N LEU A 440 -6.59 -18.69 14.96
CA LEU A 440 -7.69 -19.12 15.83
C LEU A 440 -9.04 -19.13 15.10
N GLY A 441 -9.32 -18.11 14.29
CA GLY A 441 -10.51 -18.08 13.44
C GLY A 441 -10.50 -19.19 12.37
N THR A 442 -9.33 -19.53 11.84
CA THR A 442 -9.16 -20.62 10.87
C THR A 442 -9.41 -22.00 11.49
N LEU A 443 -9.07 -22.22 12.76
CA LEU A 443 -9.42 -23.46 13.47
C LEU A 443 -10.94 -23.68 13.50
N TRP A 444 -11.70 -22.63 13.81
CA TRP A 444 -13.16 -22.66 13.80
C TRP A 444 -13.75 -22.77 12.39
N LEU A 445 -13.10 -22.17 11.39
CA LEU A 445 -13.45 -22.37 9.99
C LEU A 445 -13.31 -23.84 9.58
N ILE A 446 -12.18 -24.48 9.90
CA ILE A 446 -11.94 -25.90 9.61
C ILE A 446 -12.99 -26.78 10.29
N PHE A 447 -13.31 -26.49 11.55
CA PHE A 447 -14.36 -27.18 12.28
C PHE A 447 -15.74 -27.03 11.61
N ALA A 448 -16.12 -25.82 11.22
CA ALA A 448 -17.39 -25.58 10.53
C ALA A 448 -17.45 -26.26 9.15
N ILE A 449 -16.36 -26.25 8.38
CA ILE A 449 -16.25 -26.99 7.12
C ILE A 449 -16.40 -28.49 7.35
N SER A 450 -15.77 -29.02 8.41
CA SER A 450 -15.88 -30.43 8.81
C SER A 450 -17.33 -30.85 9.07
N LEU A 451 -18.13 -30.02 9.76
CA LEU A 451 -19.55 -30.27 9.98
C LEU A 451 -20.33 -30.34 8.66
N VAL A 452 -20.10 -29.38 7.76
CA VAL A 452 -20.79 -29.34 6.45
C VAL A 452 -20.41 -30.55 5.60
N GLU A 453 -19.13 -30.88 5.49
CA GLU A 453 -18.64 -32.00 4.69
C GLU A 453 -19.15 -33.33 5.24
N ARG A 454 -19.20 -33.50 6.57
CA ARG A 454 -19.79 -34.69 7.20
C ARG A 454 -21.24 -34.89 6.75
N ASP A 455 -22.05 -33.85 6.84
CA ASP A 455 -23.46 -33.90 6.48
C ASP A 455 -23.62 -34.11 4.95
N GLU A 456 -22.74 -33.53 4.11
CA GLU A 456 -22.72 -33.78 2.66
C GLU A 456 -22.47 -35.26 2.32
N PHE A 457 -21.55 -35.92 3.02
CA PHE A 457 -21.27 -37.34 2.81
C PHE A 457 -22.42 -38.23 3.27
N GLN A 458 -23.09 -37.91 4.37
CA GLN A 458 -24.25 -38.66 4.86
C GLN A 458 -25.44 -38.60 3.89
N LEU A 459 -25.59 -37.49 3.15
CA LEU A 459 -26.67 -37.27 2.20
C LEU A 459 -26.35 -37.74 0.76
N ARG A 460 -25.15 -38.29 0.51
CA ARG A 460 -24.78 -38.82 -0.82
C ARG A 460 -25.71 -39.98 -1.20
N GLY A 461 -26.47 -39.80 -2.28
CA GLY A 461 -27.42 -40.79 -2.79
C GLY A 461 -28.89 -40.45 -2.52
N VAL A 462 -29.18 -39.50 -1.64
CA VAL A 462 -30.53 -38.96 -1.46
C VAL A 462 -30.78 -37.91 -2.56
N THR A 463 -31.63 -38.22 -3.54
CA THR A 463 -32.04 -37.28 -4.58
C THR A 463 -32.89 -36.17 -3.97
N THR A 464 -32.24 -35.11 -3.49
CA THR A 464 -32.94 -33.87 -3.18
C THR A 464 -33.31 -33.19 -4.48
N ARG A 465 -34.60 -32.96 -4.70
CA ARG A 465 -35.11 -32.26 -5.88
C ARG A 465 -34.61 -30.81 -5.82
N SER A 466 -33.50 -30.51 -6.48
CA SER A 466 -32.96 -29.16 -6.60
C SER A 466 -33.91 -28.33 -7.48
N GLN A 467 -34.91 -27.71 -6.88
CA GLN A 467 -35.72 -26.71 -7.58
C GLN A 467 -34.84 -25.52 -7.91
N SER A 468 -34.80 -25.13 -9.19
CA SER A 468 -34.11 -23.92 -9.62
C SER A 468 -34.76 -22.70 -8.93
N PRO A 469 -33.97 -21.77 -8.38
CA PRO A 469 -34.50 -20.58 -7.73
C PRO A 469 -35.45 -19.82 -8.66
N THR A 470 -36.65 -19.49 -8.19
CA THR A 470 -37.63 -18.73 -8.96
C THR A 470 -37.18 -17.28 -9.14
N ARG A 471 -37.68 -16.55 -10.14
CA ARG A 471 -37.36 -15.13 -10.36
C ARG A 471 -37.63 -14.27 -9.11
N GLN A 472 -38.65 -14.62 -8.32
CA GLN A 472 -38.96 -13.97 -7.04
C GLN A 472 -37.84 -14.17 -6.00
N THR A 473 -37.22 -15.35 -5.95
CA THR A 473 -36.11 -15.59 -5.02
C THR A 473 -34.89 -14.72 -5.32
N TRP A 474 -34.61 -14.47 -6.60
CA TRP A 474 -33.54 -13.56 -7.02
C TRP A 474 -33.76 -12.12 -6.57
N TRP A 475 -34.97 -11.58 -6.77
CA TRP A 475 -35.31 -10.22 -6.34
C TRP A 475 -35.23 -10.04 -4.82
N LEU A 476 -35.74 -11.02 -4.06
CA LEU A 476 -35.64 -11.02 -2.61
C LEU A 476 -34.19 -11.10 -2.12
N SER A 477 -33.37 -11.97 -2.72
CA SER A 477 -31.94 -12.04 -2.40
C SER A 477 -31.23 -10.71 -2.70
N GLY A 478 -31.54 -10.08 -3.84
CA GLY A 478 -31.03 -8.75 -4.20
C GLY A 478 -31.45 -7.66 -3.22
N GLY A 479 -32.71 -7.68 -2.78
CA GLY A 479 -33.24 -6.74 -1.78
C GLY A 479 -32.54 -6.84 -0.42
N ILE A 480 -32.25 -8.06 0.05
CA ILE A 480 -31.52 -8.28 1.30
C ILE A 480 -30.08 -7.77 1.20
N ILE A 481 -29.40 -8.05 0.10
CA ILE A 481 -28.03 -7.56 -0.13
C ILE A 481 -28.04 -6.03 -0.17
N ALA A 482 -29.01 -5.41 -0.84
CA ALA A 482 -29.14 -3.95 -0.90
C ALA A 482 -29.44 -3.36 0.50
N ALA A 483 -30.29 -4.00 1.29
CA ALA A 483 -30.58 -3.59 2.66
C ALA A 483 -29.34 -3.68 3.56
N GLU A 484 -28.55 -4.74 3.44
CA GLU A 484 -27.30 -4.91 4.19
C GLU A 484 -26.25 -3.86 3.79
N ILE A 485 -26.14 -3.54 2.50
CA ILE A 485 -25.28 -2.45 2.02
C ILE A 485 -25.74 -1.11 2.60
N ALA A 486 -27.05 -0.82 2.58
CA ALA A 486 -27.60 0.40 3.14
C ALA A 486 -27.36 0.50 4.67
N PHE A 487 -27.54 -0.61 5.40
CA PHE A 487 -27.27 -0.70 6.82
C PHE A 487 -25.78 -0.47 7.14
N TYR A 488 -24.88 -1.10 6.39
CA TYR A 488 -23.44 -0.90 6.52
C TYR A 488 -23.05 0.55 6.24
N LEU A 489 -23.56 1.16 5.16
CA LEU A 489 -23.32 2.57 4.84
C LEU A 489 -23.83 3.49 5.95
N MET A 490 -25.05 3.26 6.45
CA MET A 490 -25.63 4.02 7.55
C MET A 490 -24.73 3.98 8.80
N ILE A 491 -24.29 2.79 9.22
CA ILE A 491 -23.39 2.67 10.37
C ILE A 491 -22.04 3.35 10.06
N GLY A 492 -21.45 3.11 8.89
CA GLY A 492 -20.15 3.68 8.54
C GLY A 492 -20.12 5.21 8.54
N PHE A 493 -21.21 5.87 8.12
CA PHE A 493 -21.31 7.34 8.19
C PHE A 493 -21.45 7.88 9.62
N HIS A 494 -21.97 7.08 10.55
CA HIS A 494 -22.11 7.45 11.97
C HIS A 494 -20.97 6.88 12.83
N TYR A 495 -20.07 6.09 12.26
CA TYR A 495 -18.99 5.44 12.98
C TYR A 495 -17.83 6.41 13.20
N ALA A 496 -17.86 7.09 14.34
CA ALA A 496 -16.80 7.97 14.80
C ALA A 496 -16.35 7.54 16.20
N PRO A 497 -15.40 6.58 16.31
CA PRO A 497 -14.84 6.23 17.60
C PRO A 497 -14.15 7.45 18.23
N PRO A 498 -14.13 7.57 19.57
CA PRO A 498 -13.49 8.69 20.25
C PRO A 498 -12.00 8.68 19.95
N TYR A 499 -11.54 9.66 19.17
CA TYR A 499 -10.13 9.81 18.84
C TYR A 499 -9.32 10.01 20.12
N GLN A 500 -8.23 9.27 20.24
CA GLN A 500 -7.23 9.55 21.25
C GLN A 500 -6.40 10.72 20.71
N SER A 501 -6.81 11.94 21.05
CA SER A 501 -5.96 13.10 20.84
C SER A 501 -4.69 12.91 21.67
N PRO A 502 -3.49 13.14 21.12
CA PRO A 502 -2.23 13.12 21.87
C PRO A 502 -2.10 14.34 22.81
N GLU A 503 -3.21 14.81 23.41
CA GLU A 503 -3.11 15.71 24.55
C GLU A 503 -2.57 14.89 25.72
N LEU A 504 -1.24 14.97 25.89
CA LEU A 504 -0.55 14.45 27.05
C LEU A 504 -1.10 15.18 28.28
N LYS A 505 -2.00 14.50 29.01
CA LYS A 505 -2.34 14.93 30.36
C LYS A 505 -1.06 14.90 31.19
N PRO A 506 -0.82 15.89 32.09
CA PRO A 506 0.37 15.87 32.91
C PRO A 506 0.33 14.63 33.82
N ASP A 507 1.29 13.72 33.67
CA ASP A 507 1.32 12.46 34.43
C ASP A 507 1.90 12.68 35.83
N ALA A 508 2.86 13.61 35.98
CA ALA A 508 3.45 13.97 37.27
C ALA A 508 4.14 15.35 37.24
N VAL A 509 4.15 16.01 38.40
CA VAL A 509 4.96 17.22 38.64
C VAL A 509 6.37 16.78 39.07
N ILE A 510 7.39 17.34 38.43
CA ILE A 510 8.79 17.10 38.74
C ILE A 510 9.15 17.89 40.02
N SER A 511 9.29 17.19 41.14
CA SER A 511 9.69 17.78 42.43
C SER A 511 11.11 17.42 42.87
N ASP A 512 11.70 16.39 42.27
CA ASP A 512 12.99 15.81 42.66
C ASP A 512 14.05 16.13 41.59
N GLY A 513 15.34 16.04 41.92
CA GLY A 513 16.43 16.23 40.95
C GLY A 513 16.35 15.26 39.76
N MET A 514 16.91 15.65 38.60
CA MET A 514 16.75 14.90 37.34
C MET A 514 17.21 13.44 37.40
N ASN A 515 18.34 13.15 38.07
CA ASN A 515 18.82 11.78 38.21
C ASN A 515 17.86 10.89 39.01
N SER A 516 17.36 11.39 40.15
CA SER A 516 16.37 10.65 40.94
C SER A 516 15.03 10.56 40.22
N PHE A 517 14.67 11.55 39.40
CA PHE A 517 13.46 11.54 38.58
C PHE A 517 13.45 10.42 37.53
N PHE A 518 14.53 10.23 36.75
CA PHE A 518 14.62 9.14 35.77
C PHE A 518 14.56 7.76 36.44
N LEU A 519 15.26 7.59 37.56
CA LEU A 519 15.26 6.35 38.35
C LEU A 519 13.88 6.05 38.96
N LYS A 520 13.24 7.04 39.58
CA LYS A 520 11.93 6.91 40.24
C LYS A 520 10.81 6.59 39.25
N ASN A 521 10.83 7.21 38.07
CA ASN A 521 9.82 7.00 37.03
C ASN A 521 10.16 5.87 36.05
N ARG A 522 11.29 5.17 36.24
CA ARG A 522 11.77 4.08 35.36
C ARG A 522 11.90 4.49 33.89
N LEU A 523 12.27 5.74 33.63
CA LEU A 523 12.46 6.27 32.28
C LEU A 523 13.80 5.79 31.70
N SER A 524 13.80 5.41 30.43
CA SER A 524 15.03 5.06 29.73
C SER A 524 15.88 6.32 29.47
N PRO A 525 17.16 6.34 29.86
CA PRO A 525 18.07 7.41 29.47
C PRO A 525 18.63 7.24 28.05
N TYR A 526 18.21 6.18 27.33
CA TYR A 526 18.65 5.87 25.97
C TYR A 526 17.53 6.03 24.96
N THR A 527 17.88 6.57 23.79
CA THR A 527 17.03 6.45 22.61
C THR A 527 17.08 5.03 22.06
N GLU A 528 16.10 4.71 21.23
CA GLU A 528 15.84 3.40 20.66
C GLU A 528 15.91 3.47 19.13
N THR A 529 16.49 2.43 18.55
CA THR A 529 16.40 2.13 17.11
C THR A 529 14.96 1.80 16.72
N LEU A 530 14.66 1.73 15.42
CA LEU A 530 13.38 1.19 14.93
C LEU A 530 13.06 -0.16 15.58
N THR A 531 14.10 -0.96 15.86
CA THR A 531 14.02 -2.29 16.46
C THR A 531 13.81 -2.34 17.97
N GLY A 532 13.70 -1.19 18.65
CA GLY A 532 13.57 -1.10 20.10
C GLY A 532 14.87 -1.38 20.86
N ARG A 533 16.00 -1.52 20.14
CA ARG A 533 17.32 -1.65 20.77
C ARG A 533 17.84 -0.28 21.18
N LYS A 534 18.50 -0.20 22.34
CA LYS A 534 19.18 1.01 22.82
C LYS A 534 20.27 1.46 21.84
N GLN A 535 20.35 2.76 21.61
CA GLN A 535 21.37 3.41 20.78
C GLN A 535 22.00 4.59 21.54
N GLU A 536 21.92 5.81 21.02
CA GLU A 536 22.50 7.03 21.62
C GLU A 536 21.73 7.42 22.91
N PRO A 537 22.44 7.79 24.00
CA PRO A 537 21.79 8.33 25.19
C PRO A 537 21.18 9.71 24.92
N LEU A 538 20.20 10.07 25.75
CA LEU A 538 19.73 11.46 25.82
C LEU A 538 20.88 12.34 26.31
N ASN A 539 21.10 13.46 25.63
CA ASN A 539 22.20 14.38 25.95
C ASN A 539 21.75 15.83 26.15
N VAL A 540 20.48 16.15 25.85
CA VAL A 540 19.88 17.46 26.11
C VAL A 540 18.49 17.30 26.71
N LEU A 541 18.21 18.00 27.81
CA LEU A 541 16.87 18.17 28.39
C LEU A 541 16.52 19.65 28.34
N ILE A 542 15.29 20.00 27.95
CA ILE A 542 14.84 21.40 27.89
C ILE A 542 13.51 21.54 28.60
N PHE A 543 13.41 22.53 29.50
CA PHE A 543 12.16 22.95 30.11
C PHE A 543 11.60 24.16 29.35
N ALA A 544 10.39 24.02 28.81
CA ALA A 544 9.71 25.08 28.06
C ALA A 544 8.19 25.05 28.33
N ASN A 545 7.54 26.21 28.27
CA ASN A 545 6.10 26.33 28.50
C ASN A 545 5.26 25.57 27.47
N ASP A 546 5.64 25.67 26.19
CA ASP A 546 4.96 25.04 25.07
C ASP A 546 5.92 24.78 23.90
N ASP A 547 5.43 24.08 22.87
CA ASP A 547 6.22 23.80 21.66
C ASP A 547 6.61 25.10 20.93
N ALA A 548 5.79 26.15 21.03
CA ALA A 548 6.02 27.41 20.33
C ALA A 548 7.22 28.17 20.92
N GLN A 549 7.37 28.18 22.24
CA GLN A 549 8.53 28.74 22.93
C GLN A 549 9.80 27.98 22.56
N LEU A 550 9.73 26.64 22.56
CA LEU A 550 10.85 25.78 22.20
C LEU A 550 11.31 26.04 20.75
N LEU A 551 10.37 26.03 19.79
CA LEU A 551 10.67 26.30 18.39
C LEU A 551 11.16 27.74 18.16
N LYS A 552 10.71 28.70 18.96
CA LYS A 552 11.20 30.08 18.92
C LYS A 552 12.66 30.18 19.37
N VAL A 553 13.06 29.46 20.42
CA VAL A 553 14.47 29.41 20.89
C VAL A 553 15.38 28.88 19.80
N PHE A 554 14.97 27.78 19.14
CA PHE A 554 15.73 27.20 18.06
C PHE A 554 15.87 28.15 16.87
N ARG A 555 14.76 28.78 16.46
CA ARG A 555 14.79 29.73 15.34
C ARG A 555 15.72 30.91 15.59
N LEU A 556 15.73 31.47 16.81
CA LEU A 556 16.65 32.56 17.17
C LEU A 556 18.11 32.10 17.22
N ALA A 557 18.35 30.86 17.62
CA ALA A 557 19.65 30.21 17.63
C ALA A 557 20.14 29.77 16.22
N GLY A 558 19.35 30.00 15.17
CA GLY A 558 19.66 29.61 13.80
C GLY A 558 19.33 28.15 13.44
N TRP A 559 18.63 27.44 14.33
CA TRP A 559 18.13 26.09 14.11
C TRP A 559 16.73 26.13 13.48
N LEU A 560 16.58 25.49 12.33
CA LEU A 560 15.32 25.44 11.58
C LEU A 560 14.60 24.12 11.84
N GLN A 561 13.28 24.16 11.94
CA GLN A 561 12.47 22.96 12.06
C GLN A 561 12.55 22.14 10.76
N ALA A 562 12.74 20.83 10.90
CA ALA A 562 12.73 19.91 9.77
C ALA A 562 11.32 19.72 9.24
N ASP A 563 11.20 19.61 7.92
CA ASP A 563 9.96 19.26 7.24
C ASP A 563 9.51 17.86 7.64
N ASP A 564 8.20 17.65 7.68
CA ASP A 564 7.62 16.33 7.92
C ASP A 564 8.09 15.32 6.86
N VAL A 565 8.23 14.05 7.27
CA VAL A 565 8.57 12.97 6.35
C VAL A 565 7.43 12.77 5.37
N SER A 566 7.76 12.99 4.10
CA SER A 566 6.83 13.09 2.99
C SER A 566 7.55 12.65 1.70
N VAL A 567 6.87 12.03 0.73
CA VAL A 567 7.49 11.65 -0.57
C VAL A 567 8.10 12.85 -1.28
N SER A 568 7.53 14.05 -1.17
CA SER A 568 8.10 15.27 -1.77
C SER A 568 9.34 15.71 -1.00
N SER A 569 9.30 15.70 0.34
CA SER A 569 10.46 16.06 1.15
C SER A 569 11.57 15.00 1.04
N LEU A 570 11.23 13.72 0.87
CA LEU A 570 12.15 12.61 0.57
C LEU A 570 12.72 12.71 -0.85
N PHE A 571 11.93 13.08 -1.86
CA PHE A 571 12.40 13.28 -3.22
C PHE A 571 13.30 14.51 -3.32
N LEU A 572 12.92 15.62 -2.67
CA LEU A 572 13.72 16.84 -2.58
C LEU A 572 15.03 16.57 -1.81
N ALA A 573 14.95 15.83 -0.69
CA ALA A 573 16.14 15.39 0.04
C ALA A 573 17.02 14.48 -0.82
N GLY A 574 16.45 13.52 -1.55
CA GLY A 574 17.18 12.64 -2.45
C GLY A 574 17.83 13.39 -3.63
N LYS A 575 17.12 14.35 -4.22
CA LYS A 575 17.64 15.24 -5.28
C LYS A 575 18.76 16.11 -4.74
N ALA A 576 18.57 16.74 -3.58
CA ALA A 576 19.58 17.59 -2.95
C ALA A 576 20.81 16.79 -2.51
N ALA A 577 20.60 15.59 -1.95
CA ALA A 577 21.65 14.63 -1.66
C ALA A 577 22.44 14.23 -2.92
N ALA A 578 21.77 13.93 -4.03
CA ALA A 578 22.42 13.54 -5.28
C ALA A 578 23.21 14.69 -5.92
N LEU A 579 22.64 15.89 -5.94
CA LEU A 579 23.24 17.11 -6.50
C LEU A 579 24.21 17.81 -5.54
N ASN A 580 24.36 17.31 -4.31
CA ASN A 580 25.12 17.95 -3.24
C ASN A 580 24.72 19.42 -3.01
N SER A 581 23.41 19.69 -3.08
CA SER A 581 22.84 21.03 -2.90
C SER A 581 22.25 21.20 -1.50
N GLU A 582 21.97 22.45 -1.14
CA GLU A 582 21.37 22.80 0.14
C GLU A 582 19.85 22.50 0.16
N TYR A 583 19.36 22.01 1.30
CA TYR A 583 17.94 21.93 1.64
C TYR A 583 17.81 22.09 3.16
N LEU A 584 17.63 23.35 3.57
CA LEU A 584 17.71 23.81 4.96
C LEU A 584 16.67 23.22 5.91
N THR A 585 15.57 22.67 5.39
CA THR A 585 14.47 22.04 6.15
C THR A 585 14.30 20.56 5.77
N ALA A 586 15.29 19.93 5.13
CA ALA A 586 15.26 18.51 4.79
C ALA A 586 14.83 17.61 5.98
N PRO A 587 13.97 16.60 5.75
CA PRO A 587 13.47 15.72 6.81
C PRO A 587 14.63 14.96 7.49
N ILE A 588 14.41 14.64 8.77
CA ILE A 588 15.39 13.93 9.62
C ILE A 588 14.91 12.49 9.83
N SER A 589 15.84 11.53 9.78
CA SER A 589 15.55 10.13 10.10
C SER A 589 15.03 10.00 11.53
N PRO A 590 13.93 9.26 11.76
CA PRO A 590 13.32 9.18 13.07
C PRO A 590 14.13 8.31 14.03
N TYR A 591 14.24 8.78 15.26
CA TYR A 591 14.70 8.01 16.42
C TYR A 591 13.51 7.77 17.35
N PHE A 592 13.60 6.75 18.18
CA PHE A 592 12.54 6.42 19.13
C PHE A 592 12.99 6.68 20.57
N TRP A 593 12.06 7.00 21.45
CA TRP A 593 12.29 7.05 22.89
C TRP A 593 10.99 6.61 23.57
N GLU A 594 11.09 5.60 24.45
CA GLU A 594 9.93 4.94 25.04
C GLU A 594 8.92 4.49 23.97
N THR A 595 9.42 3.86 22.89
CA THR A 595 8.64 3.45 21.70
C THR A 595 7.92 4.57 20.93
N ARG A 596 8.18 5.84 21.22
CA ARG A 596 7.59 6.97 20.50
C ARG A 596 8.60 7.64 19.57
N PRO A 597 8.24 7.97 18.31
CA PRO A 597 9.10 8.75 17.45
C PRO A 597 9.27 10.17 18.00
N GLN A 598 10.31 10.88 17.56
CA GLN A 598 10.53 12.26 17.97
C GLN A 598 9.36 13.16 17.54
N ASP A 599 8.98 14.10 18.40
CA ASP A 599 7.91 15.07 18.13
C ASP A 599 8.43 16.28 17.35
N ILE A 600 9.66 16.70 17.64
CA ILE A 600 10.28 17.90 17.05
C ILE A 600 11.68 17.55 16.55
N GLY A 601 11.92 17.78 15.27
CA GLY A 601 13.26 17.73 14.67
C GLY A 601 13.70 19.12 14.26
N VAL A 602 14.92 19.51 14.64
CA VAL A 602 15.53 20.78 14.22
C VAL A 602 16.92 20.53 13.63
N GLN A 603 17.37 21.43 12.76
CA GLN A 603 18.66 21.33 12.10
C GLN A 603 19.29 22.68 11.79
N LYS A 604 20.61 22.69 11.67
CA LYS A 604 21.41 23.88 11.35
C LYS A 604 22.40 23.54 10.24
N PRO A 605 22.50 24.35 9.17
CA PRO A 605 23.46 24.11 8.09
C PRO A 605 24.90 24.26 8.59
N THR A 606 25.81 23.48 8.01
CA THR A 606 27.26 23.62 8.24
C THR A 606 27.87 24.51 7.15
N SER A 607 29.17 24.82 7.29
CA SER A 607 29.93 25.55 6.26
C SER A 607 29.94 24.86 4.89
N ALA A 608 29.64 23.56 4.83
CA ALA A 608 29.56 22.80 3.59
C ALA A 608 28.26 23.02 2.79
N GLN A 609 27.24 23.69 3.38
CA GLN A 609 25.94 24.01 2.74
C GLN A 609 25.32 22.84 1.96
N SER A 610 25.37 21.64 2.54
CA SER A 610 24.90 20.40 1.90
C SER A 610 24.02 19.61 2.85
N VAL A 611 22.98 18.99 2.30
CA VAL A 611 22.12 18.03 3.04
C VAL A 611 22.91 16.85 3.60
N ARG A 612 24.09 16.57 3.05
CA ARG A 612 24.97 15.50 3.52
C ARG A 612 25.67 15.83 4.84
N VAL A 613 25.84 17.12 5.15
CA VAL A 613 26.62 17.58 6.31
C VAL A 613 25.86 18.68 7.06
N ARG A 614 25.22 18.32 8.16
CA ARG A 614 24.30 19.21 8.90
C ARG A 614 24.24 18.84 10.38
N HIS A 615 24.11 19.84 11.22
CA HIS A 615 23.79 19.63 12.63
C HIS A 615 22.31 19.29 12.74
N HIS A 616 21.95 18.31 13.56
CA HIS A 616 20.55 17.99 13.82
C HIS A 616 20.31 17.67 15.29
N ALA A 617 19.08 17.95 15.75
CA ALA A 617 18.63 17.62 17.08
C ALA A 617 17.20 17.09 17.02
N ARG A 618 16.91 16.11 17.89
CA ARG A 618 15.62 15.42 17.98
C ARG A 618 15.10 15.56 19.39
N PHE A 619 13.85 15.97 19.53
CA PHE A 619 13.19 16.17 20.81
C PHE A 619 11.87 15.41 20.91
N TRP A 620 11.64 14.82 22.08
CA TRP A 620 10.40 14.14 22.46
C TRP A 620 9.70 14.96 23.54
N ARG A 621 8.40 15.12 23.36
CA ARG A 621 7.50 15.75 24.31
C ARG A 621 7.17 14.77 25.41
N THR A 622 7.35 15.20 26.66
CA THR A 622 6.93 14.42 27.82
C THR A 622 5.65 14.97 28.44
N SER A 623 4.98 14.14 29.23
CA SER A 623 3.84 14.51 30.07
C SER A 623 4.28 15.10 31.42
N TYR A 624 5.57 15.37 31.62
CA TYR A 624 6.10 15.85 32.89
C TYR A 624 6.26 17.37 32.87
N ILE A 625 5.81 18.00 33.96
CA ILE A 625 5.84 19.45 34.13
C ILE A 625 6.56 19.83 35.42
N THR A 626 7.21 20.98 35.47
CA THR A 626 7.72 21.56 36.73
C THR A 626 6.56 22.14 37.55
N PRO A 627 6.74 22.46 38.84
CA PRO A 627 5.74 23.14 39.66
C PRO A 627 5.28 24.47 39.05
N GLU A 628 6.15 25.15 38.29
CA GLU A 628 5.87 26.39 37.57
C GLU A 628 5.12 26.17 36.25
N GLY A 629 4.83 24.92 35.88
CA GLY A 629 4.07 24.55 34.69
C GLY A 629 4.90 24.39 33.42
N MET A 630 6.24 24.43 33.50
CA MET A 630 7.09 24.21 32.33
C MET A 630 7.17 22.72 31.99
N ARG A 631 6.99 22.37 30.72
CA ARG A 631 7.06 20.98 30.25
C ARG A 631 8.50 20.56 29.98
N LEU A 632 8.84 19.32 30.35
CA LEU A 632 10.09 18.68 30.02
C LEU A 632 10.07 18.14 28.57
N TYR A 633 11.09 18.50 27.80
CA TYR A 633 11.44 17.90 26.52
C TYR A 633 12.76 17.17 26.69
N VAL A 634 12.81 15.92 26.23
CA VAL A 634 14.05 15.14 26.22
C VAL A 634 14.58 15.09 24.80
N GLY A 635 15.89 15.09 24.61
CA GLY A 635 16.46 15.15 23.27
C GLY A 635 17.85 14.58 23.10
N THR A 636 18.21 14.43 21.84
CA THR A 636 19.54 14.02 21.39
C THR A 636 20.02 14.92 20.26
N THR A 637 21.33 15.11 20.18
CA THR A 637 22.03 15.98 19.23
C THR A 637 23.12 15.18 18.52
N SER A 638 23.25 15.37 17.21
CA SER A 638 24.26 14.68 16.42
C SER A 638 24.53 15.40 15.09
N LEU A 639 25.73 15.20 14.56
CA LEU A 639 26.19 15.79 13.30
C LEU A 639 26.19 14.76 12.19
N ASP A 640 25.55 15.07 11.08
CA ASP A 640 25.75 14.32 9.84
C ASP A 640 27.07 14.73 9.19
N ILE A 641 27.91 13.75 8.82
CA ILE A 641 29.19 13.96 8.11
C ILE A 641 29.22 13.30 6.72
N GLY A 642 28.07 12.80 6.25
CA GLY A 642 27.95 12.25 4.91
C GLY A 642 26.75 11.32 4.72
N LEU A 643 26.73 10.65 3.57
CA LEU A 643 25.75 9.61 3.24
C LEU A 643 26.44 8.25 3.12
N LYS A 644 25.88 7.27 3.80
CA LYS A 644 26.14 5.84 3.70
C LYS A 644 25.14 5.23 2.71
N TRP A 645 25.62 4.36 1.82
CA TRP A 645 24.81 3.71 0.77
C TRP A 645 24.05 4.69 -0.16
N GLY A 646 24.42 5.97 -0.17
CA GLY A 646 23.76 7.02 -0.95
C GLY A 646 22.39 7.47 -0.41
N VAL A 647 21.91 6.94 0.72
CA VAL A 647 20.54 7.20 1.22
C VAL A 647 20.49 7.48 2.72
N THR A 648 21.29 6.78 3.55
CA THR A 648 21.26 6.95 5.02
C THR A 648 22.40 7.84 5.47
N HIS A 649 22.21 8.69 6.48
CA HIS A 649 23.29 9.56 6.95
C HIS A 649 24.36 8.79 7.73
N LYS A 650 25.60 9.31 7.71
CA LYS A 650 26.69 8.88 8.59
C LYS A 650 26.88 9.96 9.65
N ILE A 651 26.80 9.59 10.92
CA ILE A 651 27.00 10.54 12.03
C ILE A 651 28.48 10.69 12.40
N GLN A 652 28.85 11.85 12.94
CA GLN A 652 30.12 12.05 13.64
C GLN A 652 30.10 11.26 14.96
N PRO A 653 31.18 10.53 15.31
CA PRO A 653 31.20 9.75 16.55
C PRO A 653 31.12 10.57 17.85
N ASP A 654 31.58 11.81 17.83
CA ASP A 654 31.54 12.69 19.01
C ASP A 654 30.18 13.39 19.10
N ILE A 655 29.29 12.86 19.95
CA ILE A 655 27.97 13.46 20.19
C ILE A 655 28.00 14.51 21.31
N ASP A 656 29.08 14.60 22.09
CA ASP A 656 29.20 15.58 23.18
C ASP A 656 29.51 16.96 22.61
N THR A 657 30.37 17.04 21.59
CA THR A 657 30.64 18.30 20.87
C THR A 657 29.36 18.93 20.30
N GLU A 658 28.44 18.10 19.79
CA GLU A 658 27.16 18.58 19.22
C GLU A 658 26.18 19.05 20.30
N ARG A 659 26.15 18.36 21.45
CA ARG A 659 25.39 18.80 22.63
C ARG A 659 25.83 20.18 23.09
N ASP A 660 27.15 20.37 23.21
CA ASP A 660 27.73 21.61 23.70
C ASP A 660 27.51 22.76 22.70
N LEU A 661 27.59 22.48 21.40
CA LEU A 661 27.27 23.43 20.33
C LEU A 661 25.81 23.89 20.42
N LEU A 662 24.85 22.96 20.51
CA LEU A 662 23.43 23.32 20.64
C LEU A 662 23.17 24.14 21.91
N THR A 663 23.83 23.78 23.01
CA THR A 663 23.68 24.48 24.29
C THR A 663 24.21 25.91 24.18
N ALA A 664 25.40 26.11 23.61
CA ALA A 664 25.98 27.43 23.39
C ALA A 664 25.11 28.30 22.47
N ASP A 665 24.61 27.72 21.38
CA ASP A 665 23.72 28.39 20.43
C ASP A 665 22.43 28.88 21.11
N VAL A 666 21.77 28.00 21.88
CA VAL A 666 20.51 28.34 22.55
C VAL A 666 20.74 29.35 23.69
N SER A 667 21.82 29.22 24.45
CA SER A 667 22.21 30.17 25.49
C SER A 667 22.49 31.59 24.97
N SER A 668 22.83 31.74 23.68
CA SER A 668 23.02 33.06 23.05
C SER A 668 21.73 33.85 22.82
N THR A 669 20.56 33.23 22.94
CA THR A 669 19.25 33.81 22.53
C THR A 669 18.56 34.67 23.59
N GLU A 670 19.22 34.95 24.73
CA GLU A 670 18.66 35.64 25.92
C GLU A 670 17.39 34.99 26.53
N MET A 671 16.87 33.90 25.95
CA MET A 671 15.69 33.19 26.43
C MET A 671 16.02 32.02 27.38
N VAL A 672 17.29 31.79 27.67
CA VAL A 672 17.75 30.77 28.63
C VAL A 672 17.96 31.42 29.99
N GLN A 673 17.28 30.89 31.01
CA GLN A 673 17.41 31.36 32.39
C GLN A 673 18.62 30.73 33.07
N HIS A 674 18.80 29.41 32.93
CA HIS A 674 19.90 28.67 33.54
C HIS A 674 20.16 27.36 32.78
N VAL A 675 21.39 26.87 32.86
CA VAL A 675 21.81 25.57 32.33
C VAL A 675 22.54 24.80 33.44
N GLU A 676 22.11 23.57 33.68
CA GLU A 676 22.74 22.62 34.60
C GLU A 676 23.31 21.44 33.80
N GLU A 677 24.46 20.89 34.22
CA GLU A 677 25.02 19.67 33.63
C GLU A 677 24.86 18.50 34.61
N ILE A 678 24.25 17.40 34.16
CA ILE A 678 24.03 16.21 34.98
C ILE A 678 24.67 14.98 34.34
N GLN A 679 25.17 14.05 35.15
CA GLN A 679 25.59 12.73 34.67
C GLN A 679 24.36 11.82 34.57
N LEU A 680 23.87 11.58 33.35
CA LEU A 680 22.68 10.76 33.12
C LEU A 680 23.02 9.27 32.92
N VAL A 681 24.12 8.98 32.23
CA VAL A 681 24.64 7.63 32.00
C VAL A 681 26.15 7.59 32.23
N ALA A 682 26.73 6.41 32.40
CA ALA A 682 28.19 6.28 32.45
C ALA A 682 28.82 6.60 31.07
N PRO A 683 30.10 7.03 31.01
CA PRO A 683 30.82 7.18 29.76
C PRO A 683 30.73 5.91 28.91
N THR A 684 30.28 6.05 27.66
CA THR A 684 29.88 4.91 26.83
C THR A 684 30.42 5.04 25.40
N LEU A 685 30.89 3.92 24.87
CA LEU A 685 31.18 3.70 23.46
C LEU A 685 30.08 2.82 22.88
N GLY A 686 29.47 3.25 21.78
CA GLY A 686 28.32 2.56 21.21
C GLY A 686 28.28 2.60 19.69
N LYS A 687 27.21 2.01 19.14
CA LYS A 687 26.89 2.08 17.72
C LYS A 687 25.40 2.39 17.55
N ASN A 688 25.06 3.22 16.56
CA ASN A 688 23.68 3.51 16.19
C ASN A 688 23.07 2.40 15.31
N GLU A 689 21.80 2.56 14.89
CA GLU A 689 21.09 1.61 14.03
C GLU A 689 21.82 1.29 12.71
N PHE A 690 22.53 2.29 12.16
CA PHE A 690 23.25 2.17 10.90
C PHE A 690 24.67 1.62 11.08
N GLY A 691 25.07 1.30 12.32
CA GLY A 691 26.39 0.76 12.66
C GLY A 691 27.50 1.80 12.72
N ASP A 692 27.17 3.09 12.75
CA ASP A 692 28.13 4.17 12.97
C ASP A 692 28.47 4.22 14.45
N GLN A 693 29.75 4.44 14.76
CA GLN A 693 30.24 4.52 16.13
C GLN A 693 29.86 5.87 16.75
N PHE A 694 29.55 5.86 18.04
CA PHE A 694 29.47 7.08 18.84
C PHE A 694 30.22 6.89 20.17
N PHE A 695 30.69 7.99 20.75
CA PHE A 695 31.23 8.04 22.10
C PHE A 695 30.65 9.24 22.84
N THR A 696 30.46 9.08 24.15
CA THR A 696 29.95 10.14 25.03
C THR A 696 30.52 9.99 26.43
N ASN A 697 30.77 11.12 27.08
CA ASN A 697 31.09 11.22 28.50
C ASN A 697 29.86 10.93 29.39
N GLY A 698 28.67 10.79 28.81
CA GLY A 698 27.42 10.47 29.50
C GLY A 698 26.79 11.64 30.27
N MET A 699 27.34 12.84 30.10
CA MET A 699 26.78 14.07 30.64
C MET A 699 25.63 14.57 29.75
N CYS A 700 24.67 15.25 30.38
CA CYS A 700 23.47 15.76 29.75
C CYS A 700 23.24 17.20 30.20
N ASN A 701 22.99 18.10 29.25
CA ASN A 701 22.73 19.52 29.54
C ASN A 701 21.23 19.72 29.78
N VAL A 702 20.87 20.31 30.92
CA VAL A 702 19.49 20.63 31.32
C VAL A 702 19.29 22.12 31.19
N ILE A 703 18.49 22.54 30.21
CA ILE A 703 18.29 23.94 29.84
C ILE A 703 16.92 24.40 30.33
N TYR A 704 16.89 25.45 31.14
CA TYR A 704 15.67 26.09 31.61
C TYR A 704 15.41 27.36 30.79
N LEU A 705 14.33 27.37 30.01
CA LEU A 705 13.91 28.58 29.30
C LEU A 705 13.21 29.54 30.27
N ALA A 706 13.39 30.84 30.05
CA ALA A 706 12.74 31.87 30.86
C ALA A 706 11.21 31.72 30.77
N SER A 707 10.54 31.67 31.92
CA SER A 707 9.09 31.83 31.95
C SER A 707 8.75 33.28 31.57
N LYS A 708 7.66 33.47 30.81
CA LYS A 708 7.26 34.75 30.20
C LYS A 708 7.41 35.97 31.10
#